data_AF-A0A9E3WP80-F1
#
_entry.id   AF-A0A9E3WP80-F1
#
_cell.length_a   1.000
_cell.length_b   1.000
_cell.length_c   1.000
_cell.angle_alpha   90.00
_cell.angle_beta   90.00
_cell.angle_gamma   90.00
#
_symmetry.space_group_name_H-M   'P 1'
#
loop_
_entity.id
_entity.type
_entity.pdbx_description
1 polymer ?
#
loop_
_entity_poly.entity_id
_entity_poly.type
_entity_poly.pdbx_seq_one_letter_code
_entity_poly.pdbx_strand_id
1 'polypeptide(L)'
;MEKLSGHEKMRVCLAEIAHEASEVNGFVGDRDARRFRQYLNSPGVLSSLSPEELWKLHYESGRVELRLGNEERALTLLNRALDLVPEHNTSLRKRTQFELGIAYLRYGETQNCCQMNSSESCIVPIRGAGIHQRPEGSRNSIEHFMEVLKHPAPPGHSDEMLELDEAARWLMNIAYMTIGEYPDGVPERYRVSPDFFKAEAEFPRFPNVYPKLKLNTFNLCGGAVVDDFDNDGDLDIVTCTWDVRGQTQVFRNNSDGSFDEVTNEVGLQGFYGGLNLNHADYDNDGDLDIFIMRGAWLGENGMHPNSLLRNDGGLRFTDVTFELGLGEESFPTKTSAWADFDNDGDLDLYVGNESSDSVSAPCQLFRQESDGTFVDVARRAGLADARFSMGAAWGDYNNDRYPDLYISFVGENKLYRNNQDGTFTNVASDVGVEGPSASFPTWFWDYDNDGFLDIFVGCTSGTVGVLDSDIRFEMMCLYRNKSDGTFEDVAKQLGLHYPAQPMGANFGDLDSDGFPDFYLATGNTGFSEICPNVMFHNQAGKTFDNVTMSGGFGHLQKGHGVSFADIDNDGDQDVYVQLGGAYAGDRFSDALFENPGFANHSITLKLEGTVSNRSAIGVRIRIDVDDAGTNRTIFHQISGGSSFGENPYRQAIGIGKATLINRLEVFWPTSGTTQTFNEVAPDKGYLVIEGSKELHPLPLTPFVLGTTEN
;
A
#
# COMPACT_ATOMS: atom_id res chain seq x y z
N MET A 1 33.63 -11.21 -2.81
CA MET A 1 32.65 -11.49 -1.74
C MET A 1 33.32 -11.60 -0.37
N GLU A 2 34.22 -12.56 -0.11
CA GLU A 2 34.79 -12.78 1.24
C GLU A 2 35.58 -11.61 1.88
N LYS A 3 36.01 -10.59 1.13
CA LYS A 3 36.77 -9.43 1.63
C LYS A 3 35.98 -8.13 1.71
N LEU A 4 34.72 -8.14 1.30
CA LEU A 4 33.84 -6.96 1.29
C LEU A 4 33.15 -6.81 2.66
N SER A 5 32.87 -5.58 3.08
CA SER A 5 31.93 -5.29 4.19
C SER A 5 30.52 -5.78 3.87
N GLY A 6 29.62 -5.92 4.85
CA GLY A 6 28.23 -6.30 4.60
C GLY A 6 27.54 -5.34 3.63
N HIS A 7 27.72 -4.04 3.88
CA HIS A 7 27.25 -2.96 3.03
C HIS A 7 27.71 -3.09 1.56
N GLU A 8 29.00 -3.32 1.32
CA GLU A 8 29.54 -3.49 -0.04
C GLU A 8 29.05 -4.77 -0.71
N LYS A 9 28.88 -5.86 0.05
CA LYS A 9 28.29 -7.10 -0.48
C LYS A 9 26.88 -6.84 -0.98
N MET A 10 26.04 -6.16 -0.19
CA MET A 10 24.68 -5.84 -0.58
C MET A 10 24.62 -5.05 -1.89
N ARG A 11 25.42 -3.98 -2.00
CA ARG A 11 25.47 -3.16 -3.22
C ARG A 11 25.88 -3.96 -4.46
N VAL A 12 26.81 -4.91 -4.32
CA VAL A 12 27.19 -5.80 -5.43
C VAL A 12 26.04 -6.72 -5.80
N CYS A 13 25.38 -7.35 -4.82
CA CYS A 13 24.23 -8.23 -5.07
C CYS A 13 23.09 -7.48 -5.78
N LEU A 14 22.71 -6.30 -5.30
CA LEU A 14 21.64 -5.49 -5.92
C LEU A 14 22.01 -5.03 -7.33
N ALA A 15 23.28 -4.68 -7.58
CA ALA A 15 23.74 -4.33 -8.92
C ALA A 15 23.71 -5.53 -9.89
N GLU A 16 24.04 -6.74 -9.42
CA GLU A 16 23.94 -7.97 -10.22
C GLU A 16 22.48 -8.29 -10.55
N ILE A 17 21.58 -8.21 -9.57
CA ILE A 17 20.12 -8.38 -9.78
C ILE A 17 19.59 -7.38 -10.81
N ALA A 18 19.95 -6.10 -10.65
CA ALA A 18 19.57 -5.03 -11.60
C ALA A 18 20.08 -5.31 -13.02
N HIS A 19 21.29 -5.86 -13.15
CA HIS A 19 21.89 -6.22 -14.43
C HIS A 19 21.18 -7.39 -15.12
N GLU A 20 20.85 -8.44 -14.36
CA GLU A 20 20.22 -9.65 -14.88
C GLU A 20 18.72 -9.46 -15.19
N ALA A 21 18.09 -8.45 -14.59
CA ALA A 21 16.66 -8.16 -14.71
C ALA A 21 16.13 -8.19 -16.16
N SER A 22 16.91 -7.71 -17.15
CA SER A 22 16.49 -7.71 -18.55
C SER A 22 16.22 -9.11 -19.13
N GLU A 23 16.87 -10.14 -18.58
CA GLU A 23 16.82 -11.51 -19.06
C GLU A 23 15.86 -12.39 -18.25
N VAL A 24 15.75 -12.16 -16.93
CA VAL A 24 15.04 -13.08 -16.01
C VAL A 24 13.76 -12.51 -15.42
N ASN A 25 13.60 -11.18 -15.32
CA ASN A 25 12.43 -10.58 -14.69
C ASN A 25 11.23 -10.51 -15.66
N GLY A 26 10.12 -11.16 -15.30
CA GLY A 26 8.91 -11.23 -16.13
C GLY A 26 8.04 -9.97 -16.16
N PHE A 27 8.29 -9.01 -15.27
CA PHE A 27 7.51 -7.77 -15.15
C PHE A 27 8.22 -6.56 -15.78
N VAL A 28 9.53 -6.42 -15.53
CA VAL A 28 10.32 -5.25 -15.98
C VAL A 28 11.43 -5.60 -16.98
N GLY A 29 11.62 -6.88 -17.29
CA GLY A 29 12.61 -7.37 -18.27
C GLY A 29 12.11 -7.29 -19.72
N ASP A 30 13.04 -7.25 -20.68
CA ASP A 30 12.75 -7.00 -22.09
C ASP A 30 13.05 -8.20 -23.02
N ARG A 31 13.45 -9.35 -22.47
CA ARG A 31 13.81 -10.56 -23.21
C ARG A 31 12.76 -10.95 -24.25
N ASP A 32 11.50 -11.03 -23.83
CA ASP A 32 10.42 -11.47 -24.70
C ASP A 32 10.13 -10.45 -25.80
N ALA A 33 10.26 -9.15 -25.52
CA ALA A 33 10.18 -8.10 -26.54
C ALA A 33 11.31 -8.27 -27.57
N ARG A 34 12.56 -8.43 -27.13
CA ARG A 34 13.70 -8.67 -28.04
C ARG A 34 13.48 -9.91 -28.92
N ARG A 35 12.97 -11.00 -28.33
CA ARG A 35 12.65 -12.24 -29.06
C ARG A 35 11.55 -12.02 -30.10
N PHE A 36 10.43 -11.39 -29.74
CA PHE A 36 9.34 -11.11 -30.68
C PHE A 36 9.78 -10.17 -31.81
N ARG A 37 10.57 -9.15 -31.49
CA ARG A 37 11.18 -8.24 -32.49
C ARG A 37 12.05 -9.01 -33.50
N GLN A 38 12.83 -9.99 -33.07
CA GLN A 38 13.61 -10.83 -33.97
C GLN A 38 12.75 -11.68 -34.92
N TYR A 39 11.66 -12.27 -34.40
CA TYR A 39 10.72 -13.04 -35.23
C TYR A 39 10.00 -12.15 -36.26
N LEU A 40 9.54 -10.97 -35.84
CA LEU A 40 8.91 -9.99 -36.73
C LEU A 40 9.85 -9.47 -37.82
N ASN A 41 11.16 -9.48 -37.57
CA ASN A 41 12.18 -9.09 -38.55
C ASN A 41 12.71 -10.25 -39.41
N SER A 42 12.11 -11.45 -39.33
CA SER A 42 12.57 -12.66 -40.02
C SER A 42 11.59 -13.09 -41.11
N PRO A 43 11.77 -12.67 -42.39
CA PRO A 43 10.81 -12.96 -43.46
C PRO A 43 10.53 -14.45 -43.66
N GLY A 44 11.56 -15.31 -43.49
CA GLY A 44 11.41 -16.76 -43.58
C GLY A 44 10.46 -17.32 -42.51
N VAL A 45 10.55 -16.82 -41.28
CA VAL A 45 9.64 -17.19 -40.18
C VAL A 45 8.22 -16.74 -40.52
N LEU A 46 8.04 -15.46 -40.86
CA LEU A 46 6.73 -14.90 -41.17
C LEU A 46 6.01 -15.65 -42.30
N SER A 47 6.73 -16.04 -43.34
CA SER A 47 6.17 -16.78 -44.48
C SER A 47 5.71 -18.20 -44.16
N SER A 48 6.14 -18.75 -43.02
CA SER A 48 5.82 -20.11 -42.58
C SER A 48 4.65 -20.19 -41.60
N LEU A 49 4.22 -19.06 -41.03
CA LEU A 49 3.15 -19.01 -40.04
C LEU A 49 1.77 -19.01 -40.71
N SER A 50 0.81 -19.70 -40.09
CA SER A 50 -0.61 -19.54 -40.40
C SER A 50 -1.11 -18.13 -40.02
N PRO A 51 -2.26 -17.68 -40.54
CA PRO A 51 -2.85 -16.40 -40.15
C PRO A 51 -3.07 -16.24 -38.64
N GLU A 52 -3.47 -17.32 -37.96
CA GLU A 52 -3.70 -17.32 -36.51
C GLU A 52 -2.39 -17.23 -35.71
N GLU A 53 -1.34 -17.94 -36.13
CA GLU A 53 -0.02 -17.82 -35.51
C GLU A 53 0.59 -16.43 -35.75
N LEU A 54 0.36 -15.85 -36.93
CA LEU A 54 0.81 -14.50 -37.24
C LEU A 54 0.04 -13.46 -36.42
N TRP A 55 -1.27 -13.63 -36.22
CA TRP A 55 -2.07 -12.83 -35.29
C TRP A 55 -1.49 -12.91 -33.88
N LYS A 56 -1.28 -14.13 -33.36
CA LYS A 56 -0.78 -14.35 -32.00
C LYS A 56 0.58 -13.70 -31.78
N LEU A 57 1.49 -13.79 -32.76
CA LEU A 57 2.79 -13.13 -32.70
C LEU A 57 2.66 -11.60 -32.55
N HIS A 58 1.79 -10.97 -33.33
CA HIS A 58 1.58 -9.52 -33.25
C HIS A 58 0.84 -9.12 -31.97
N TYR A 59 -0.16 -9.90 -31.57
CA TYR A 59 -0.95 -9.68 -30.35
C TYR A 59 -0.07 -9.72 -29.10
N GLU A 60 0.68 -10.82 -28.89
CA GLU A 60 1.56 -10.94 -27.73
C GLU A 60 2.72 -9.96 -27.77
N SER A 61 3.28 -9.68 -28.97
CA SER A 61 4.30 -8.63 -29.10
C SER A 61 3.74 -7.26 -28.71
N GLY A 62 2.51 -6.93 -29.09
CA GLY A 62 1.87 -5.68 -28.70
C GLY A 62 1.69 -5.55 -27.19
N ARG A 63 1.22 -6.62 -26.53
CA ARG A 63 1.04 -6.67 -25.07
C ARG A 63 2.34 -6.50 -24.31
N VAL A 64 3.41 -7.17 -24.75
CA VAL A 64 4.74 -7.04 -24.11
C VAL A 64 5.29 -5.63 -24.30
N GLU A 65 5.12 -5.02 -25.47
CA GLU A 65 5.55 -3.63 -25.69
C GLU A 65 4.77 -2.65 -24.83
N LEU A 66 3.47 -2.87 -24.64
CA LEU A 66 2.63 -2.05 -23.75
C LEU A 66 3.12 -2.12 -22.30
N ARG A 67 3.41 -3.33 -21.80
CA ARG A 67 3.97 -3.55 -20.46
C ARG A 67 5.31 -2.85 -20.23
N LEU A 68 6.09 -2.67 -21.29
CA LEU A 68 7.37 -1.96 -21.26
C LEU A 68 7.24 -0.44 -21.39
N GLY A 69 6.02 0.11 -21.51
CA GLY A 69 5.80 1.53 -21.75
C GLY A 69 6.16 1.98 -23.18
N ASN A 70 6.08 1.07 -24.16
CA ASN A 70 6.28 1.39 -25.58
C ASN A 70 4.92 1.47 -26.30
N GLU A 71 4.04 2.37 -25.87
CA GLU A 71 2.62 2.38 -26.25
C GLU A 71 2.41 2.54 -27.76
N GLU A 72 3.14 3.42 -28.44
CA GLU A 72 2.99 3.63 -29.89
C GLU A 72 3.33 2.37 -30.70
N ARG A 73 4.35 1.64 -30.25
CA ARG A 73 4.75 0.37 -30.85
C ARG A 73 3.72 -0.71 -30.56
N ALA A 74 3.21 -0.76 -29.32
CA ALA A 74 2.14 -1.65 -28.93
C ALA A 74 0.91 -1.45 -29.82
N LEU A 75 0.45 -0.20 -29.98
CA LEU A 75 -0.66 0.17 -30.84
C LEU A 75 -0.44 -0.26 -32.29
N THR A 76 0.77 -0.05 -32.84
CA THR A 76 1.11 -0.50 -34.20
C THR A 76 0.95 -2.01 -34.35
N LEU A 77 1.44 -2.78 -33.38
CA LEU A 77 1.40 -4.24 -33.40
C LEU A 77 -0.01 -4.79 -33.19
N LEU A 78 -0.77 -4.23 -32.26
CA LEU A 78 -2.13 -4.64 -31.95
C LEU A 78 -3.10 -4.32 -33.10
N ASN A 79 -2.94 -3.17 -33.77
CA ASN A 79 -3.71 -2.88 -34.99
C ASN A 79 -3.39 -3.89 -36.09
N ARG A 80 -2.11 -4.25 -36.25
CA ARG A 80 -1.71 -5.28 -37.20
C ARG A 80 -2.28 -6.65 -36.83
N ALA A 81 -2.37 -6.98 -35.54
CA ALA A 81 -3.06 -8.18 -35.09
C ALA A 81 -4.53 -8.14 -35.52
N LEU A 82 -5.25 -7.04 -35.27
CA LEU A 82 -6.66 -6.91 -35.65
C LEU A 82 -6.91 -7.09 -37.15
N ASP A 83 -6.04 -6.55 -38.01
CA ASP A 83 -6.09 -6.70 -39.48
C ASP A 83 -5.98 -8.17 -39.94
N LEU A 84 -5.30 -9.01 -39.15
CA LEU A 84 -5.07 -10.41 -39.47
C LEU A 84 -6.23 -11.31 -39.05
N VAL A 85 -7.14 -10.83 -38.19
CA VAL A 85 -8.27 -11.62 -37.71
C VAL A 85 -9.44 -11.53 -38.70
N PRO A 86 -9.87 -12.64 -39.32
CA PRO A 86 -11.02 -12.65 -40.22
C PRO A 86 -12.29 -12.14 -39.53
N GLU A 87 -13.16 -11.42 -40.25
CA GLU A 87 -14.40 -10.84 -39.71
C GLU A 87 -15.31 -11.86 -38.99
N HIS A 88 -15.31 -13.12 -39.45
CA HIS A 88 -16.13 -14.18 -38.86
C HIS A 88 -15.56 -14.75 -37.54
N ASN A 89 -14.30 -14.46 -37.19
CA ASN A 89 -13.69 -14.93 -35.96
C ASN A 89 -13.92 -13.89 -34.84
N THR A 90 -15.15 -13.85 -34.34
CA THR A 90 -15.62 -12.85 -33.37
C THR A 90 -14.85 -12.89 -32.04
N SER A 91 -14.41 -14.07 -31.59
CA SER A 91 -13.68 -14.24 -30.33
C SER A 91 -12.31 -13.56 -30.36
N LEU A 92 -11.47 -13.84 -31.37
CA LEU A 92 -10.15 -13.23 -31.50
C LEU A 92 -10.25 -11.72 -31.77
N ARG A 93 -11.26 -11.29 -32.55
CA ARG A 93 -11.51 -9.86 -32.77
C ARG A 93 -11.84 -9.18 -31.44
N LYS A 94 -12.77 -9.72 -30.66
CA LYS A 94 -13.17 -9.17 -29.36
C LYS A 94 -11.98 -9.01 -28.42
N ARG A 95 -11.14 -10.04 -28.26
CA ARG A 95 -9.91 -9.97 -27.44
C ARG A 95 -8.95 -8.89 -27.93
N THR A 96 -8.73 -8.81 -29.24
CA THR A 96 -7.83 -7.81 -29.83
C THR A 96 -8.38 -6.38 -29.68
N GLN A 97 -9.69 -6.21 -29.84
CA GLN A 97 -10.35 -4.91 -29.63
C GLN A 97 -10.25 -4.47 -28.16
N PHE A 98 -10.45 -5.39 -27.21
CA PHE A 98 -10.30 -5.07 -25.79
C PHE A 98 -8.89 -4.61 -25.45
N GLU A 99 -7.86 -5.34 -25.91
CA GLU A 99 -6.47 -4.97 -25.69
C GLU A 99 -6.09 -3.65 -26.37
N LEU A 100 -6.63 -3.36 -27.57
CA LEU A 100 -6.48 -2.04 -28.20
C LEU A 100 -7.15 -0.94 -27.37
N GLY A 101 -8.34 -1.19 -26.83
CA GLY A 101 -9.04 -0.27 -25.94
C GLY A 101 -8.20 0.11 -24.73
N ILE A 102 -7.55 -0.88 -24.09
CA ILE A 102 -6.61 -0.67 -22.99
C ILE A 102 -5.39 0.13 -23.47
N ALA A 103 -4.73 -0.29 -24.55
CA ALA A 103 -3.52 0.35 -25.04
C ALA A 103 -3.75 1.85 -25.37
N TYR A 104 -4.89 2.18 -25.98
CA TYR A 104 -5.26 3.57 -26.27
C TYR A 104 -5.63 4.36 -25.00
N LEU A 105 -6.29 3.73 -24.02
CA LEU A 105 -6.61 4.37 -22.75
C LEU A 105 -5.32 4.75 -22.01
N ARG A 106 -4.38 3.81 -21.90
CA ARG A 106 -3.06 4.03 -21.28
C ARG A 106 -2.22 5.04 -22.06
N TYR A 107 -2.26 5.01 -23.39
CA TYR A 107 -1.61 6.05 -24.19
C TYR A 107 -2.17 7.46 -23.89
N GLY A 108 -3.49 7.59 -23.80
CA GLY A 108 -4.15 8.82 -23.38
C GLY A 108 -3.74 9.24 -21.97
N GLU A 109 -3.68 8.29 -21.04
CA GLU A 109 -3.24 8.53 -19.67
C GLU A 109 -1.78 9.01 -19.59
N THR A 110 -0.84 8.34 -20.26
CA THR A 110 0.57 8.77 -20.32
C THR A 110 0.67 10.21 -20.81
N GLN A 111 -0.06 10.57 -21.87
CA GLN A 111 -0.04 11.92 -22.45
C GLN A 111 -0.69 12.98 -21.58
N ASN A 112 -1.65 12.61 -20.73
CA ASN A 112 -2.49 13.57 -20.01
C ASN A 112 -2.28 13.52 -18.49
N CYS A 113 -2.40 12.36 -17.86
CA CYS A 113 -2.17 12.23 -16.42
C CYS A 113 -0.67 12.29 -16.09
N CYS A 114 0.17 11.46 -16.72
CA CYS A 114 1.59 11.35 -16.34
C CYS A 114 2.42 12.55 -16.79
N GLN A 115 2.27 13.01 -18.04
CA GLN A 115 3.07 14.12 -18.57
C GLN A 115 2.65 15.50 -18.07
N MET A 116 1.35 15.71 -17.75
CA MET A 116 0.88 17.00 -17.25
C MET A 116 0.80 17.06 -15.72
N ASN A 117 0.60 15.93 -15.05
CA ASN A 117 0.61 15.74 -13.59
C ASN A 117 -0.06 16.88 -12.79
N SER A 118 -1.38 17.01 -12.93
CA SER A 118 -2.18 17.97 -12.17
C SER A 118 -2.72 17.36 -10.86
N SER A 119 -3.17 18.22 -9.94
CA SER A 119 -3.83 17.81 -8.69
C SER A 119 -5.16 17.05 -8.88
N GLU A 120 -5.71 17.02 -10.10
CA GLU A 120 -6.94 16.28 -10.43
C GLU A 120 -6.70 15.15 -11.44
N SER A 121 -5.44 14.91 -11.82
CA SER A 121 -5.09 13.86 -12.78
C SER A 121 -5.55 12.51 -12.26
N CYS A 122 -6.33 11.80 -13.07
CA CYS A 122 -6.73 10.42 -12.80
C CYS A 122 -7.50 10.21 -11.47
N ILE A 123 -8.19 11.23 -10.96
CA ILE A 123 -9.09 11.12 -9.78
C ILE A 123 -10.55 11.14 -10.24
N VAL A 124 -11.33 10.11 -9.89
CA VAL A 124 -12.77 10.07 -10.16
C VAL A 124 -13.59 10.79 -9.09
N PRO A 125 -14.73 11.41 -9.46
CA PRO A 125 -15.20 11.59 -10.83
C PRO A 125 -14.31 12.60 -11.60
N ILE A 126 -13.85 12.22 -12.79
CA ILE A 126 -12.88 13.03 -13.55
C ILE A 126 -13.54 14.32 -13.99
N ARG A 127 -12.90 15.44 -13.65
CA ARG A 127 -13.41 16.80 -13.89
C ARG A 127 -12.26 17.80 -13.94
N GLY A 128 -12.57 19.04 -14.30
CA GLY A 128 -11.63 20.16 -14.20
C GLY A 128 -10.31 19.90 -14.93
N ALA A 129 -9.20 19.99 -14.21
CA ALA A 129 -7.86 19.76 -14.75
C ALA A 129 -7.57 18.28 -15.07
N GLY A 130 -8.39 17.35 -14.57
CA GLY A 130 -8.31 15.93 -14.91
C GLY A 130 -8.86 15.57 -16.30
N ILE A 131 -9.57 16.50 -16.98
CA ILE A 131 -10.05 16.28 -18.35
C ILE A 131 -8.86 16.31 -19.32
N HIS A 132 -8.75 15.28 -20.16
CA HIS A 132 -7.67 15.11 -21.13
C HIS A 132 -7.68 16.23 -22.18
N GLN A 133 -6.56 16.94 -22.28
CA GLN A 133 -6.30 17.95 -23.30
C GLN A 133 -5.93 17.34 -24.66
N ARG A 134 -5.43 16.09 -24.65
CA ARG A 134 -5.15 15.26 -25.82
C ARG A 134 -6.12 14.07 -25.84
N PRO A 135 -7.34 14.25 -26.38
CA PRO A 135 -8.43 13.28 -26.23
C PRO A 135 -8.30 12.07 -27.16
N GLU A 136 -7.32 12.04 -28.07
CA GLU A 136 -7.20 11.02 -29.12
C GLU A 136 -7.08 9.61 -28.53
N GLY A 137 -6.28 9.43 -27.47
CA GLY A 137 -6.19 8.14 -26.76
C GLY A 137 -7.55 7.68 -26.24
N SER A 138 -8.24 8.54 -25.48
CA SER A 138 -9.54 8.23 -24.92
C SER A 138 -10.62 7.99 -25.98
N ARG A 139 -10.66 8.78 -27.07
CA ARG A 139 -11.63 8.61 -28.16
C ARG A 139 -11.45 7.27 -28.88
N ASN A 140 -10.22 6.91 -29.22
CA ASN A 140 -9.95 5.61 -29.84
C ASN A 140 -10.27 4.46 -28.88
N SER A 141 -9.95 4.61 -27.58
CA SER A 141 -10.30 3.62 -26.56
C SER A 141 -11.80 3.35 -26.50
N ILE A 142 -12.63 4.41 -26.50
CA ILE A 142 -14.10 4.32 -26.55
C ILE A 142 -14.56 3.52 -27.78
N GLU A 143 -14.01 3.81 -28.97
CA GLU A 143 -14.39 3.11 -30.21
C GLU A 143 -14.14 1.60 -30.11
N HIS A 144 -13.00 1.22 -29.56
CA HIS A 144 -12.61 -0.17 -29.38
C HIS A 144 -13.47 -0.89 -28.33
N PHE A 145 -13.71 -0.28 -27.17
CA PHE A 145 -14.60 -0.88 -26.16
C PHE A 145 -16.06 -0.97 -26.64
N MET A 146 -16.54 0.00 -27.41
CA MET A 146 -17.85 -0.08 -28.06
C MET A 146 -17.95 -1.28 -29.00
N GLU A 147 -16.87 -1.65 -29.69
CA GLU A 147 -16.85 -2.84 -30.55
C GLU A 147 -16.87 -4.14 -29.74
N VAL A 148 -16.18 -4.19 -28.59
CA VAL A 148 -16.26 -5.32 -27.64
C VAL A 148 -17.72 -5.53 -27.21
N LEU A 149 -18.37 -4.45 -26.79
CA LEU A 149 -19.73 -4.48 -26.23
C LEU A 149 -20.84 -4.76 -27.26
N LYS A 150 -20.61 -4.51 -28.56
CA LYS A 150 -21.56 -4.87 -29.64
C LYS A 150 -21.70 -6.38 -29.83
N HIS A 151 -20.71 -7.15 -29.39
CA HIS A 151 -20.65 -8.60 -29.52
C HIS A 151 -20.58 -9.26 -28.13
N PRO A 152 -21.64 -9.13 -27.31
CA PRO A 152 -21.64 -9.65 -25.94
C PRO A 152 -21.49 -11.17 -25.94
N ALA A 153 -20.89 -11.69 -24.87
CA ALA A 153 -20.76 -13.14 -24.69
C ALA A 153 -22.14 -13.81 -24.73
N PRO A 154 -22.35 -14.88 -25.51
CA PRO A 154 -23.60 -15.63 -25.47
C PRO A 154 -23.79 -16.26 -24.08
N PRO A 155 -25.04 -16.40 -23.59
CA PRO A 155 -25.31 -17.06 -22.31
C PRO A 155 -24.65 -18.45 -22.25
N GLY A 156 -23.85 -18.71 -21.19
CA GLY A 156 -23.16 -19.99 -20.99
C GLY A 156 -21.75 -20.11 -21.57
N HIS A 157 -21.11 -19.01 -21.98
CA HIS A 157 -19.66 -18.97 -22.26
C HIS A 157 -18.82 -18.92 -20.96
N SER A 158 -17.50 -19.12 -21.09
CA SER A 158 -16.54 -19.05 -19.98
C SER A 158 -16.55 -17.70 -19.28
N ASP A 159 -16.31 -17.71 -17.97
CA ASP A 159 -16.26 -16.52 -17.09
C ASP A 159 -15.36 -15.40 -17.68
N GLU A 160 -14.24 -15.75 -18.32
CA GLU A 160 -13.32 -14.82 -19.01
C GLU A 160 -14.02 -13.87 -19.99
N MET A 161 -14.99 -14.33 -20.79
CA MET A 161 -15.63 -13.49 -21.81
C MET A 161 -16.66 -12.53 -21.23
N LEU A 162 -17.26 -12.89 -20.10
CA LEU A 162 -18.15 -12.02 -19.34
C LEU A 162 -17.36 -10.93 -18.61
N GLU A 163 -16.21 -11.29 -18.02
CA GLU A 163 -15.29 -10.36 -17.38
C GLU A 163 -14.81 -9.28 -18.37
N LEU A 164 -14.52 -9.64 -19.62
CA LEU A 164 -14.16 -8.67 -20.67
C LEU A 164 -15.29 -7.68 -20.98
N ASP A 165 -16.55 -8.12 -21.00
CA ASP A 165 -17.69 -7.25 -21.26
C ASP A 165 -17.87 -6.23 -20.14
N GLU A 166 -17.82 -6.68 -18.88
CA GLU A 166 -17.97 -5.79 -17.73
C GLU A 166 -16.78 -4.83 -17.58
N ALA A 167 -15.54 -5.32 -17.79
CA ALA A 167 -14.37 -4.46 -17.79
C ALA A 167 -14.42 -3.42 -18.92
N ALA A 168 -14.85 -3.81 -20.13
CA ALA A 168 -14.99 -2.88 -21.25
C ALA A 168 -16.07 -1.83 -20.97
N ARG A 169 -17.18 -2.23 -20.33
CA ARG A 169 -18.24 -1.31 -19.90
C ARG A 169 -17.68 -0.28 -18.93
N TRP A 170 -16.99 -0.72 -17.89
CA TRP A 170 -16.38 0.15 -16.89
C TRP A 170 -15.36 1.13 -17.51
N LEU A 171 -14.34 0.60 -18.19
CA LEU A 171 -13.25 1.39 -18.76
C LEU A 171 -13.73 2.37 -19.83
N MET A 172 -14.76 2.00 -20.59
CA MET A 172 -15.39 2.93 -21.54
C MET A 172 -16.04 4.13 -20.83
N ASN A 173 -16.72 3.92 -19.70
CA ASN A 173 -17.30 5.03 -18.93
C ASN A 173 -16.21 5.96 -18.38
N ILE A 174 -15.11 5.40 -17.87
CA ILE A 174 -13.91 6.17 -17.49
C ILE A 174 -13.38 6.97 -18.68
N ALA A 175 -13.22 6.34 -19.85
CA ALA A 175 -12.76 7.03 -21.06
C ALA A 175 -13.69 8.18 -21.48
N TYR A 176 -15.02 8.03 -21.36
CA TYR A 176 -15.96 9.14 -21.58
C TYR A 176 -15.81 10.26 -20.55
N MET A 177 -15.52 9.95 -19.27
CA MET A 177 -15.23 10.97 -18.26
C MET A 177 -13.95 11.76 -18.60
N THR A 178 -12.90 11.08 -19.06
CA THR A 178 -11.63 11.74 -19.40
C THR A 178 -11.79 12.80 -20.50
N ILE A 179 -12.83 12.71 -21.34
CA ILE A 179 -13.09 13.70 -22.41
C ILE A 179 -14.26 14.63 -22.07
N GLY A 180 -14.79 14.57 -20.84
CA GLY A 180 -15.88 15.43 -20.38
C GLY A 180 -17.24 15.13 -21.01
N GLU A 181 -17.44 13.91 -21.53
CA GLU A 181 -18.68 13.50 -22.23
C GLU A 181 -19.54 12.54 -21.39
N TYR A 182 -19.11 12.12 -20.20
CA TYR A 182 -19.96 11.36 -19.26
C TYR A 182 -20.94 12.30 -18.50
N PRO A 183 -22.20 11.89 -18.23
CA PRO A 183 -22.82 10.62 -18.62
C PRO A 183 -23.52 10.62 -19.99
N ASP A 184 -23.75 11.80 -20.57
CA ASP A 184 -24.67 11.99 -21.70
C ASP A 184 -24.14 11.39 -23.02
N GLY A 185 -22.82 11.35 -23.20
CA GLY A 185 -22.15 10.73 -24.34
C GLY A 185 -22.14 9.20 -24.29
N VAL A 186 -22.35 8.60 -23.11
CA VAL A 186 -22.38 7.14 -22.98
C VAL A 186 -23.72 6.58 -23.46
N PRO A 187 -23.75 5.57 -24.35
CA PRO A 187 -24.99 4.89 -24.71
C PRO A 187 -25.69 4.31 -23.48
N GLU A 188 -26.98 4.62 -23.32
CA GLU A 188 -27.77 4.32 -22.11
C GLU A 188 -27.65 2.86 -21.63
N ARG A 189 -27.64 1.89 -22.55
CA ARG A 189 -27.52 0.45 -22.24
C ARG A 189 -26.18 0.02 -21.62
N TYR A 190 -25.14 0.86 -21.71
CA TYR A 190 -23.79 0.58 -21.21
C TYR A 190 -23.33 1.60 -20.15
N ARG A 191 -24.20 2.53 -19.79
CA ARG A 191 -23.87 3.62 -18.87
C ARG A 191 -23.80 3.08 -17.44
N VAL A 192 -22.65 3.24 -16.79
CA VAL A 192 -22.54 3.12 -15.32
C VAL A 192 -23.38 4.24 -14.72
N SER A 193 -24.24 3.94 -13.76
CA SER A 193 -25.15 4.94 -13.20
C SER A 193 -24.37 6.14 -12.65
N PRO A 194 -24.78 7.40 -12.95
CA PRO A 194 -24.19 8.57 -12.30
C PRO A 194 -24.30 8.53 -10.77
N ASP A 195 -25.25 7.77 -10.23
CA ASP A 195 -25.40 7.56 -8.79
C ASP A 195 -24.21 6.83 -8.17
N PHE A 196 -23.49 5.98 -8.92
CA PHE A 196 -22.26 5.34 -8.44
C PHE A 196 -21.17 6.36 -8.10
N PHE A 197 -21.14 7.47 -8.84
CA PHE A 197 -20.14 8.53 -8.69
C PHE A 197 -20.63 9.69 -7.79
N LYS A 198 -21.81 9.55 -7.19
CA LYS A 198 -22.28 10.48 -6.15
C LYS A 198 -21.65 10.10 -4.82
N ALA A 199 -21.42 11.09 -3.98
CA ALA A 199 -20.98 10.85 -2.62
C ALA A 199 -22.08 10.13 -1.83
N GLU A 200 -21.71 9.07 -1.11
CA GLU A 200 -22.59 8.41 -0.15
C GLU A 200 -22.83 9.31 1.07
N ALA A 201 -21.77 10.01 1.51
CA ALA A 201 -21.78 11.03 2.55
C ALA A 201 -21.01 12.28 2.12
N GLU A 202 -21.47 13.45 2.56
CA GLU A 202 -20.74 14.71 2.39
C GLU A 202 -19.50 14.70 3.27
N PHE A 203 -18.34 15.00 2.68
CA PHE A 203 -17.05 15.06 3.37
C PHE A 203 -16.19 16.15 2.72
N PRO A 204 -15.40 16.94 3.47
CA PRO A 204 -14.49 17.92 2.90
C PRO A 204 -13.54 17.28 1.89
N ARG A 205 -13.23 18.00 0.82
CA ARG A 205 -12.30 17.53 -0.20
C ARG A 205 -10.86 17.78 0.23
N PHE A 206 -10.03 16.75 0.14
CA PHE A 206 -8.59 16.80 0.38
C PHE A 206 -7.89 17.07 -0.94
N PRO A 207 -7.29 18.25 -1.14
CA PRO A 207 -6.55 18.54 -2.37
C PRO A 207 -5.30 17.66 -2.47
N ASN A 208 -5.07 17.06 -3.65
CA ASN A 208 -3.77 16.46 -3.95
C ASN A 208 -2.73 17.58 -4.21
N VAL A 209 -1.86 17.83 -3.24
CA VAL A 209 -0.83 18.88 -3.29
C VAL A 209 0.50 18.40 -3.86
N TYR A 210 0.65 17.09 -4.11
CA TYR A 210 1.89 16.48 -4.61
C TYR A 210 2.60 17.24 -5.73
N PRO A 211 1.91 17.75 -6.80
CA PRO A 211 2.58 18.45 -7.89
C PRO A 211 3.36 19.72 -7.47
N LYS A 212 3.13 20.24 -6.25
CA LYS A 212 3.78 21.44 -5.72
C LYS A 212 4.99 21.15 -4.81
N LEU A 213 5.20 19.90 -4.39
CA LEU A 213 6.08 19.56 -3.27
C LEU A 213 7.52 19.22 -3.65
N LYS A 214 7.82 19.17 -4.96
CA LYS A 214 9.10 18.68 -5.52
C LYS A 214 9.43 17.22 -5.15
N LEU A 215 8.47 16.48 -4.61
CA LEU A 215 8.44 15.03 -4.60
C LEU A 215 8.38 14.61 -6.07
N ASN A 216 9.53 14.24 -6.65
CA ASN A 216 9.66 13.90 -8.07
C ASN A 216 9.74 12.38 -8.25
N THR A 217 8.83 11.66 -7.61
CA THR A 217 8.71 10.22 -7.80
C THR A 217 7.97 9.90 -9.10
N PHE A 218 8.34 8.77 -9.71
CA PHE A 218 7.61 8.18 -10.82
C PHE A 218 7.74 6.66 -10.70
N ASN A 219 6.97 6.15 -9.75
CA ASN A 219 7.16 4.87 -9.13
C ASN A 219 6.36 3.77 -9.82
N LEU A 220 6.78 2.55 -9.48
CA LEU A 220 6.14 1.29 -9.81
C LEU A 220 5.99 0.56 -8.48
N CYS A 221 4.79 0.05 -8.15
CA CYS A 221 4.49 -0.84 -7.01
C CYS A 221 5.56 -0.83 -5.90
N GLY A 222 5.33 -0.19 -4.77
CA GLY A 222 6.37 -0.08 -3.76
C GLY A 222 5.83 0.20 -2.38
N GLY A 223 6.74 0.35 -1.44
CA GLY A 223 6.42 0.87 -0.12
C GLY A 223 6.74 2.33 0.07
N ALA A 224 6.10 2.93 1.08
CA ALA A 224 6.43 4.26 1.59
C ALA A 224 6.37 4.27 3.12
N VAL A 225 7.36 4.89 3.77
CA VAL A 225 7.31 5.23 5.20
C VAL A 225 7.46 6.72 5.36
N VAL A 226 6.75 7.27 6.35
CA VAL A 226 6.80 8.68 6.71
C VAL A 226 7.11 8.74 8.19
N ASP A 227 8.26 9.30 8.57
CA ASP A 227 8.63 9.57 9.97
C ASP A 227 9.78 10.60 10.05
N ASP A 228 10.11 11.04 11.25
CA ASP A 228 11.19 11.98 11.58
C ASP A 228 12.56 11.24 11.61
N PHE A 229 13.16 11.02 10.43
CA PHE A 229 14.36 10.19 10.29
C PHE A 229 15.68 10.93 10.61
N ASP A 230 15.72 12.26 10.65
CA ASP A 230 16.87 13.02 11.18
C ASP A 230 16.63 13.68 12.54
N ASN A 231 15.50 13.37 13.20
CA ASN A 231 15.16 13.85 14.55
C ASN A 231 15.09 15.39 14.63
N ASP A 232 14.68 16.06 13.55
CA ASP A 232 14.52 17.52 13.49
C ASP A 232 13.08 17.99 13.81
N GLY A 233 12.13 17.06 13.86
CA GLY A 233 10.73 17.29 14.20
C GLY A 233 9.80 17.44 12.98
N ASP A 234 10.33 17.40 11.76
CA ASP A 234 9.56 17.37 10.52
C ASP A 234 9.57 15.96 9.92
N LEU A 235 8.44 15.53 9.36
CA LEU A 235 8.33 14.17 8.86
C LEU A 235 8.94 14.06 7.45
N ASP A 236 9.93 13.19 7.30
CA ASP A 236 10.56 12.83 6.03
C ASP A 236 9.80 11.69 5.34
N ILE A 237 10.06 11.49 4.05
CA ILE A 237 9.43 10.43 3.26
C ILE A 237 10.50 9.53 2.63
N VAL A 238 10.39 8.23 2.81
CA VAL A 238 11.22 7.24 2.11
C VAL A 238 10.34 6.30 1.28
N THR A 239 10.68 6.14 0.01
CA THR A 239 9.94 5.26 -0.92
C THR A 239 10.87 4.24 -1.57
N CYS A 240 10.38 3.02 -1.78
CA CYS A 240 11.03 2.03 -2.63
C CYS A 240 10.20 1.74 -3.88
N THR A 241 10.77 1.04 -4.86
CA THR A 241 10.02 0.69 -6.09
C THR A 241 10.29 -0.75 -6.50
N TRP A 242 9.26 -1.41 -7.00
CA TRP A 242 9.36 -2.79 -7.50
C TRP A 242 10.35 -2.95 -8.65
N ASP A 243 10.64 -1.88 -9.40
CA ASP A 243 11.69 -1.96 -10.41
C ASP A 243 13.04 -2.21 -9.72
N VAL A 244 13.58 -3.40 -9.95
CA VAL A 244 14.89 -3.83 -9.43
C VAL A 244 16.08 -3.00 -9.92
N ARG A 245 15.85 -2.08 -10.87
CA ARG A 245 16.82 -1.06 -11.33
C ARG A 245 16.47 0.34 -10.83
N GLY A 246 15.29 0.52 -10.24
CA GLY A 246 14.83 1.75 -9.65
C GLY A 246 15.50 2.00 -8.32
N GLN A 247 15.82 3.26 -8.03
CA GLN A 247 16.51 3.68 -6.82
C GLN A 247 15.48 3.89 -5.70
N THR A 248 15.72 3.32 -4.50
CA THR A 248 15.00 3.75 -3.29
C THR A 248 15.29 5.23 -3.05
N GLN A 249 14.26 6.04 -2.79
CA GLN A 249 14.37 7.50 -2.69
C GLN A 249 14.09 8.00 -1.28
N VAL A 250 14.87 8.97 -0.82
CA VAL A 250 14.68 9.67 0.46
C VAL A 250 14.43 11.15 0.19
N PHE A 251 13.36 11.67 0.78
CA PHE A 251 12.92 13.04 0.67
C PHE A 251 12.95 13.69 2.05
N ARG A 252 13.87 14.64 2.25
CA ARG A 252 13.94 15.43 3.48
C ARG A 252 12.89 16.52 3.44
N ASN A 253 12.15 16.71 4.53
CA ASN A 253 11.25 17.84 4.70
C ASN A 253 12.02 19.12 5.04
N ASN A 254 11.75 20.22 4.35
CA ASN A 254 12.47 21.49 4.53
C ASN A 254 11.82 22.42 5.58
N SER A 255 10.81 21.95 6.32
CA SER A 255 10.01 22.73 7.27
C SER A 255 9.25 23.92 6.66
N ASP A 256 9.20 24.01 5.33
CA ASP A 256 8.61 25.14 4.58
C ASP A 256 7.53 24.69 3.57
N GLY A 257 7.11 23.42 3.68
CA GLY A 257 6.15 22.81 2.76
C GLY A 257 6.76 22.33 1.45
N SER A 258 8.09 22.19 1.37
CA SER A 258 8.78 21.57 0.25
C SER A 258 9.72 20.45 0.70
N PHE A 259 10.08 19.58 -0.24
CA PHE A 259 11.00 18.46 0.01
C PHE A 259 12.22 18.51 -0.89
N ASP A 260 13.36 18.05 -0.38
CA ASP A 260 14.59 17.82 -1.13
C ASP A 260 14.88 16.31 -1.25
N GLU A 261 15.16 15.84 -2.47
CA GLU A 261 15.58 14.46 -2.72
C GLU A 261 17.06 14.31 -2.37
N VAL A 262 17.38 13.53 -1.33
CA VAL A 262 18.71 13.47 -0.69
C VAL A 262 19.37 12.08 -0.75
N THR A 263 18.84 11.12 -1.50
CA THR A 263 19.25 9.70 -1.53
C THR A 263 20.75 9.48 -1.64
N ASN A 264 21.42 10.26 -2.50
CA ASN A 264 22.86 10.14 -2.69
C ASN A 264 23.66 10.68 -1.48
N GLU A 265 23.16 11.75 -0.85
CA GLU A 265 23.79 12.40 0.31
C GLU A 265 23.73 11.50 1.54
N VAL A 266 22.60 10.82 1.71
CA VAL A 266 22.30 9.91 2.82
C VAL A 266 22.93 8.52 2.68
N GLY A 267 23.66 8.27 1.58
CA GLY A 267 24.43 7.03 1.39
C GLY A 267 23.69 5.87 0.74
N LEU A 268 22.48 6.09 0.21
CA LEU A 268 21.64 5.02 -0.36
C LEU A 268 21.81 4.81 -1.87
N GLN A 269 22.80 5.46 -2.51
CA GLN A 269 23.06 5.24 -3.94
C GLN A 269 23.43 3.79 -4.26
N GLY A 270 22.62 3.14 -5.11
CA GLY A 270 22.81 1.76 -5.51
C GLY A 270 22.02 0.74 -4.69
N PHE A 271 21.22 1.20 -3.72
CA PHE A 271 20.20 0.39 -3.07
C PHE A 271 18.94 0.43 -3.93
N TYR A 272 18.92 -0.48 -4.91
CA TYR A 272 17.85 -0.57 -5.89
C TYR A 272 16.72 -1.49 -5.43
N GLY A 273 15.55 -1.27 -6.00
CA GLY A 273 14.39 -2.13 -5.84
C GLY A 273 13.80 -2.12 -4.42
N GLY A 274 12.64 -2.74 -4.32
CA GLY A 274 11.90 -2.92 -3.09
C GLY A 274 10.44 -3.13 -3.43
N LEU A 275 9.83 -4.23 -3.00
CA LEU A 275 8.38 -4.37 -3.13
C LEU A 275 7.68 -3.56 -2.05
N ASN A 276 8.24 -3.56 -0.85
CA ASN A 276 7.67 -3.00 0.36
C ASN A 276 8.83 -2.53 1.25
N LEU A 277 8.58 -1.63 2.19
CA LEU A 277 9.49 -1.27 3.25
C LEU A 277 8.74 -0.92 4.55
N ASN A 278 9.41 -1.09 5.68
CA ASN A 278 8.97 -0.60 6.98
C ASN A 278 10.17 -0.06 7.78
N HIS A 279 9.90 0.51 8.95
CA HIS A 279 10.91 1.18 9.77
C HIS A 279 10.75 0.88 11.26
N ALA A 280 11.86 0.90 11.99
CA ALA A 280 11.92 0.73 13.45
C ALA A 280 13.31 1.14 13.93
N ASP A 281 13.44 1.59 15.17
CA ASP A 281 14.74 1.75 15.87
C ASP A 281 15.14 0.38 16.44
N TYR A 282 15.81 -0.46 15.64
CA TYR A 282 16.07 -1.86 16.02
C TYR A 282 17.21 -1.99 17.04
N ASP A 283 18.11 -1.01 17.15
CA ASP A 283 19.22 -1.02 18.10
C ASP A 283 19.05 -0.05 19.29
N ASN A 284 17.84 0.51 19.42
CA ASN A 284 17.39 1.38 20.51
C ASN A 284 18.27 2.66 20.65
N ASP A 285 18.90 3.10 19.56
CA ASP A 285 19.83 4.24 19.56
C ASP A 285 19.14 5.60 19.36
N GLY A 286 17.87 5.57 18.93
CA GLY A 286 17.00 6.73 18.75
C GLY A 286 16.85 7.21 17.33
N ASP A 287 17.54 6.61 16.38
CA ASP A 287 17.46 6.92 14.97
C ASP A 287 16.69 5.79 14.26
N LEU A 288 15.60 6.13 13.57
CA LEU A 288 14.75 5.11 12.94
C LEU A 288 15.47 4.46 11.75
N ASP A 289 15.51 3.13 11.74
CA ASP A 289 16.11 2.30 10.70
C ASP A 289 15.08 1.83 9.69
N ILE A 290 15.53 1.37 8.50
CA ILE A 290 14.62 0.98 7.41
C ILE A 290 14.90 -0.45 6.97
N PHE A 291 13.84 -1.27 6.92
CA PHE A 291 13.88 -2.60 6.34
C PHE A 291 13.17 -2.65 4.99
N ILE A 292 13.89 -3.04 3.93
CA ILE A 292 13.38 -3.13 2.55
C ILE A 292 13.21 -4.58 2.14
N MET A 293 11.98 -4.93 1.76
CA MET A 293 11.59 -6.27 1.32
C MET A 293 11.66 -6.41 -0.20
N ARG A 294 12.15 -7.55 -0.71
CA ARG A 294 12.34 -7.77 -2.15
C ARG A 294 11.86 -9.14 -2.61
N GLY A 295 11.59 -9.23 -3.91
CA GLY A 295 11.61 -10.50 -4.62
C GLY A 295 10.31 -11.30 -4.65
N ALA A 296 9.23 -10.89 -3.98
CA ALA A 296 7.91 -11.54 -4.16
C ALA A 296 7.53 -11.65 -5.65
N TRP A 297 6.52 -12.43 -6.01
CA TRP A 297 5.99 -12.63 -7.37
C TRP A 297 6.98 -13.08 -8.48
N LEU A 298 8.28 -13.16 -8.20
CA LEU A 298 9.33 -13.54 -9.14
C LEU A 298 9.72 -15.03 -9.02
N GLY A 299 9.13 -15.74 -8.05
CA GLY A 299 9.39 -17.15 -7.78
C GLY A 299 10.88 -17.41 -7.52
N GLU A 300 11.48 -18.37 -8.23
CA GLU A 300 12.91 -18.68 -8.16
C GLU A 300 13.83 -17.50 -8.52
N ASN A 301 13.38 -16.57 -9.37
CA ASN A 301 14.12 -15.33 -9.69
C ASN A 301 13.92 -14.25 -8.62
N GLY A 302 13.18 -14.55 -7.55
CA GLY A 302 12.86 -13.66 -6.45
C GLY A 302 13.70 -13.88 -5.20
N MET A 303 14.74 -14.71 -5.27
CA MET A 303 15.69 -14.97 -4.16
C MET A 303 16.64 -13.77 -3.95
N HIS A 304 16.07 -12.57 -3.88
CA HIS A 304 16.78 -11.31 -3.68
C HIS A 304 16.95 -11.05 -2.18
N PRO A 305 18.10 -10.57 -1.72
CA PRO A 305 18.26 -10.22 -0.33
C PRO A 305 17.42 -8.98 0.03
N ASN A 306 16.77 -9.04 1.19
CA ASN A 306 16.20 -7.88 1.86
C ASN A 306 17.34 -6.96 2.36
N SER A 307 17.04 -5.71 2.73
CA SER A 307 18.02 -4.79 3.31
C SER A 307 17.56 -4.32 4.68
N LEU A 308 18.40 -4.40 5.70
CA LEU A 308 18.28 -3.61 6.92
C LEU A 308 19.28 -2.45 6.84
N LEU A 309 18.76 -1.24 6.72
CA LEU A 309 19.49 0.00 6.58
C LEU A 309 19.51 0.69 7.95
N ARG A 310 20.63 0.57 8.68
CA ARG A 310 20.79 1.28 9.94
C ARG A 310 20.94 2.78 9.68
N ASN A 311 20.22 3.61 10.41
CA ASN A 311 20.40 5.05 10.43
C ASN A 311 21.49 5.43 11.45
N ASP A 312 22.67 5.80 10.97
CA ASP A 312 23.81 6.25 11.78
C ASP A 312 23.62 7.70 12.33
N GLY A 313 22.39 8.22 12.29
CA GLY A 313 21.98 9.56 12.69
C GLY A 313 22.04 10.61 11.57
N GLY A 314 21.09 11.54 11.60
CA GLY A 314 21.00 12.68 10.67
C GLY A 314 20.77 12.26 9.21
N LEU A 315 19.88 11.27 9.00
CA LEU A 315 19.61 10.64 7.71
C LEU A 315 20.87 10.04 7.07
N ARG A 316 21.66 9.26 7.80
CA ARG A 316 22.83 8.59 7.21
C ARG A 316 22.67 7.09 7.30
N PHE A 317 22.51 6.41 6.17
CA PHE A 317 22.20 4.99 6.18
C PHE A 317 23.39 4.09 5.84
N THR A 318 23.54 3.02 6.61
CA THR A 318 24.48 1.92 6.36
C THR A 318 23.73 0.59 6.36
N ASP A 319 23.76 -0.14 5.24
CA ASP A 319 23.27 -1.54 5.22
C ASP A 319 24.10 -2.46 6.12
N VAL A 320 23.41 -3.11 7.06
CA VAL A 320 23.97 -4.02 8.07
C VAL A 320 23.45 -5.45 7.93
N THR A 321 22.73 -5.75 6.83
CA THR A 321 21.97 -7.01 6.63
C THR A 321 22.81 -8.26 6.84
N PHE A 322 23.96 -8.35 6.17
CA PHE A 322 24.86 -9.50 6.29
C PHE A 322 25.64 -9.51 7.61
N GLU A 323 25.85 -8.35 8.21
CA GLU A 323 26.61 -8.23 9.47
C GLU A 323 25.79 -8.72 10.65
N LEU A 324 24.47 -8.50 10.61
CA LEU A 324 23.54 -8.93 11.65
C LEU A 324 22.92 -10.31 11.40
N GLY A 325 23.32 -11.02 10.34
CA GLY A 325 22.87 -12.39 10.06
C GLY A 325 21.54 -12.52 9.30
N LEU A 326 20.97 -11.42 8.81
CA LEU A 326 19.72 -11.40 8.04
C LEU A 326 19.91 -11.79 6.56
N GLY A 327 21.13 -11.71 6.04
CA GLY A 327 21.42 -11.88 4.61
C GLY A 327 21.84 -13.30 4.18
N GLU A 328 21.91 -14.26 5.10
CA GLU A 328 22.45 -15.60 4.81
C GLU A 328 21.51 -16.45 3.94
N GLU A 329 20.20 -16.31 4.13
CA GLU A 329 19.16 -16.92 3.31
C GLU A 329 18.22 -15.82 2.83
N SER A 330 17.88 -15.84 1.54
CA SER A 330 17.01 -14.84 0.91
C SER A 330 15.86 -15.54 0.22
N PHE A 331 14.66 -14.99 0.37
CA PHE A 331 13.44 -15.55 -0.20
C PHE A 331 12.63 -14.45 -0.90
N PRO A 332 11.68 -14.82 -1.77
CA PRO A 332 10.67 -13.89 -2.24
C PRO A 332 9.86 -13.32 -1.07
N THR A 333 10.17 -12.11 -0.62
CA THR A 333 9.58 -11.51 0.58
C THR A 333 8.51 -10.48 0.21
N LYS A 334 7.36 -10.55 0.90
CA LYS A 334 6.20 -9.69 0.63
C LYS A 334 5.86 -8.73 1.78
N THR A 335 6.01 -9.18 3.02
CA THR A 335 5.65 -8.42 4.22
C THR A 335 6.64 -8.69 5.33
N SER A 336 6.76 -7.76 6.26
CA SER A 336 7.45 -7.92 7.53
C SER A 336 6.72 -7.09 8.58
N ALA A 337 7.01 -7.36 9.86
CA ALA A 337 6.49 -6.57 10.97
C ALA A 337 7.43 -6.67 12.17
N TRP A 338 7.67 -5.54 12.82
CA TRP A 338 8.51 -5.44 14.03
C TRP A 338 7.67 -5.60 15.30
N ALA A 339 8.19 -6.32 16.29
CA ALA A 339 7.63 -6.39 17.64
C ALA A 339 8.66 -6.94 18.63
N ASP A 340 8.55 -6.55 19.90
CA ASP A 340 9.23 -7.20 21.03
C ASP A 340 8.40 -8.45 21.43
N PHE A 341 8.61 -9.60 20.78
CA PHE A 341 7.67 -10.72 20.92
C PHE A 341 7.87 -11.54 22.20
N ASP A 342 9.08 -11.54 22.76
CA ASP A 342 9.39 -12.20 24.02
C ASP A 342 9.46 -11.24 25.22
N ASN A 343 9.11 -9.97 25.02
CA ASN A 343 9.02 -8.92 26.04
C ASN A 343 10.35 -8.71 26.77
N ASP A 344 11.46 -8.64 26.02
CA ASP A 344 12.80 -8.41 26.56
C ASP A 344 13.32 -6.98 26.34
N GLY A 345 12.59 -6.16 25.58
CA GLY A 345 12.88 -4.74 25.31
C GLY A 345 13.58 -4.49 23.98
N ASP A 346 14.02 -5.54 23.30
CA ASP A 346 14.66 -5.50 21.99
C ASP A 346 13.62 -5.82 20.89
N LEU A 347 13.80 -5.29 19.68
CA LEU A 347 12.83 -5.48 18.60
C LEU A 347 13.20 -6.68 17.73
N ASP A 348 12.24 -7.59 17.59
CA ASP A 348 12.34 -8.74 16.71
C ASP A 348 11.63 -8.49 15.38
N LEU A 349 11.99 -9.28 14.37
CA LEU A 349 11.51 -9.10 13.01
C LEU A 349 10.83 -10.37 12.48
N TYR A 350 9.53 -10.29 12.23
CA TYR A 350 8.84 -11.29 11.40
C TYR A 350 8.99 -10.96 9.92
N VAL A 351 9.26 -11.97 9.09
CA VAL A 351 9.36 -11.85 7.62
C VAL A 351 8.45 -12.89 6.96
N GLY A 352 7.44 -12.40 6.23
CA GLY A 352 6.51 -13.20 5.43
C GLY A 352 7.02 -13.41 4.02
N ASN A 353 7.22 -14.67 3.66
CA ASN A 353 7.76 -15.10 2.37
C ASN A 353 6.71 -15.80 1.49
N GLU A 354 6.96 -15.81 0.18
CA GLU A 354 6.11 -16.43 -0.83
C GLU A 354 6.72 -17.75 -1.31
N SER A 355 6.18 -18.87 -0.82
CA SER A 355 6.44 -20.18 -1.41
C SER A 355 5.61 -20.40 -2.67
N SER A 356 6.19 -21.08 -3.66
CA SER A 356 5.50 -21.49 -4.89
C SER A 356 5.94 -22.89 -5.32
N ASP A 357 5.42 -23.40 -6.45
CA ASP A 357 5.80 -24.69 -7.01
C ASP A 357 7.31 -24.78 -7.36
N SER A 358 7.97 -23.65 -7.60
CA SER A 358 9.39 -23.59 -7.96
C SER A 358 10.33 -23.24 -6.81
N VAL A 359 9.82 -22.67 -5.70
CA VAL A 359 10.64 -22.24 -4.57
C VAL A 359 9.96 -22.55 -3.24
N SER A 360 10.70 -23.22 -2.35
CA SER A 360 10.29 -23.39 -0.95
C SER A 360 10.87 -22.24 -0.14
N ALA A 361 9.99 -21.37 0.33
CA ALA A 361 10.31 -20.13 1.02
C ALA A 361 9.49 -20.05 2.31
N PRO A 362 9.93 -20.69 3.41
CA PRO A 362 9.25 -20.58 4.69
C PRO A 362 9.34 -19.14 5.22
N CYS A 363 8.30 -18.70 5.93
CA CYS A 363 8.34 -17.46 6.70
C CYS A 363 9.38 -17.57 7.82
N GLN A 364 9.92 -16.42 8.23
CA GLN A 364 11.00 -16.32 9.20
C GLN A 364 10.57 -15.44 10.38
N LEU A 365 11.13 -15.72 11.55
CA LEU A 365 11.00 -14.90 12.74
C LEU A 365 12.42 -14.75 13.26
N PHE A 366 12.98 -13.56 13.12
CA PHE A 366 14.31 -13.25 13.56
C PHE A 366 14.23 -12.66 14.95
N ARG A 367 14.76 -13.40 15.93
CA ARG A 367 14.91 -12.87 17.29
C ARG A 367 16.22 -12.11 17.40
N GLN A 368 16.19 -10.91 17.96
CA GLN A 368 17.40 -10.16 18.26
C GLN A 368 18.12 -10.79 19.46
N GLU A 369 19.44 -10.91 19.38
CA GLU A 369 20.27 -11.37 20.48
C GLU A 369 20.98 -10.17 21.12
N SER A 370 21.42 -10.32 22.37
CA SER A 370 22.04 -9.23 23.16
C SER A 370 23.28 -8.55 22.55
N ASP A 371 23.84 -9.10 21.47
CA ASP A 371 24.95 -8.49 20.71
C ASP A 371 24.49 -7.73 19.46
N GLY A 372 23.17 -7.59 19.27
CA GLY A 372 22.51 -6.93 18.15
C GLY A 372 22.30 -7.82 16.92
N THR A 373 22.81 -9.06 16.92
CA THR A 373 22.62 -9.98 15.78
C THR A 373 21.25 -10.65 15.81
N PHE A 374 20.79 -11.13 14.66
CA PHE A 374 19.50 -11.81 14.52
C PHE A 374 19.66 -13.31 14.28
N VAL A 375 18.79 -14.09 14.92
CA VAL A 375 18.73 -15.55 14.72
C VAL A 375 17.33 -15.95 14.27
N ASP A 376 17.22 -16.69 13.17
CA ASP A 376 15.93 -17.24 12.73
C ASP A 376 15.43 -18.34 13.69
N VAL A 377 14.30 -18.07 14.34
CA VAL A 377 13.62 -18.91 15.32
C VAL A 377 12.32 -19.51 14.80
N ALA A 378 11.91 -19.22 13.57
CA ALA A 378 10.57 -19.54 13.07
C ALA A 378 10.19 -21.01 13.26
N ARG A 379 11.12 -21.93 12.99
CA ARG A 379 10.86 -23.37 13.11
C ARG A 379 10.63 -23.80 14.56
N ARG A 380 11.40 -23.26 15.52
CA ARG A 380 11.22 -23.57 16.95
C ARG A 380 9.98 -22.89 17.52
N ALA A 381 9.66 -21.69 17.01
CA ALA A 381 8.50 -20.91 17.42
C ALA A 381 7.17 -21.46 16.85
N GLY A 382 7.21 -22.28 15.79
CA GLY A 382 6.01 -22.80 15.11
C GLY A 382 5.48 -21.90 14.00
N LEU A 383 6.31 -20.97 13.50
CA LEU A 383 5.97 -19.93 12.54
C LEU A 383 6.62 -20.11 11.16
N ALA A 384 7.38 -21.18 10.93
CA ALA A 384 8.00 -21.49 9.62
C ALA A 384 6.98 -22.01 8.58
N ASP A 385 5.91 -21.25 8.36
CA ASP A 385 4.86 -21.53 7.38
C ASP A 385 5.39 -21.27 5.96
N ALA A 386 5.21 -22.22 5.05
CA ALA A 386 5.68 -22.17 3.67
C ALA A 386 4.51 -22.02 2.69
N ARG A 387 3.51 -21.20 3.05
CA ARG A 387 2.43 -20.76 2.17
C ARG A 387 2.73 -19.36 1.63
N PHE A 388 1.82 -18.84 0.81
CA PHE A 388 1.91 -17.52 0.22
C PHE A 388 1.41 -16.47 1.20
N SER A 389 2.29 -15.94 2.07
CA SER A 389 1.95 -14.87 3.02
C SER A 389 1.77 -13.54 2.31
N MET A 390 0.77 -12.76 2.71
CA MET A 390 0.41 -11.50 2.04
C MET A 390 0.64 -10.26 2.90
N GLY A 391 0.19 -10.30 4.14
CA GLY A 391 0.36 -9.25 5.15
C GLY A 391 0.56 -9.88 6.53
N ALA A 392 1.22 -9.15 7.42
CA ALA A 392 1.49 -9.58 8.78
C ALA A 392 1.34 -8.40 9.73
N ALA A 393 0.69 -8.61 10.87
CA ALA A 393 0.50 -7.60 11.89
C ALA A 393 0.63 -8.20 13.29
N TRP A 394 1.30 -7.47 14.17
CA TRP A 394 1.40 -7.80 15.59
C TRP A 394 0.32 -7.06 16.38
N GLY A 395 -0.25 -7.71 17.38
CA GLY A 395 -1.21 -7.10 18.30
C GLY A 395 -1.49 -8.03 19.46
N ASP A 396 -1.55 -7.50 20.68
CA ASP A 396 -1.98 -8.28 21.86
C ASP A 396 -3.51 -8.23 21.92
N TYR A 397 -4.16 -9.16 21.22
CA TYR A 397 -5.62 -9.20 21.09
C TYR A 397 -6.33 -9.69 22.35
N ASN A 398 -5.58 -10.39 23.22
CA ASN A 398 -6.13 -11.08 24.38
C ASN A 398 -5.79 -10.37 25.72
N ASN A 399 -5.05 -9.26 25.65
CA ASN A 399 -4.63 -8.43 26.77
C ASN A 399 -3.73 -9.15 27.80
N ASP A 400 -2.88 -10.09 27.36
CA ASP A 400 -1.92 -10.79 28.22
C ASP A 400 -0.51 -10.17 28.26
N ARG A 401 -0.33 -9.05 27.55
CA ARG A 401 0.89 -8.25 27.33
C ARG A 401 1.87 -8.80 26.31
N TYR A 402 1.62 -9.97 25.72
CA TYR A 402 2.51 -10.51 24.70
C TYR A 402 1.87 -10.30 23.33
N PRO A 403 2.61 -9.74 22.36
CA PRO A 403 2.04 -9.53 21.04
C PRO A 403 1.77 -10.87 20.36
N ASP A 404 0.56 -11.01 19.83
CA ASP A 404 0.13 -12.11 18.97
C ASP A 404 0.31 -11.71 17.50
N LEU A 405 0.40 -12.69 16.61
CA LEU A 405 0.70 -12.44 15.19
C LEU A 405 -0.46 -12.90 14.29
N TYR A 406 -1.05 -11.97 13.54
CA TYR A 406 -1.98 -12.30 12.47
C TYR A 406 -1.27 -12.25 11.13
N ILE A 407 -1.46 -13.29 10.30
CA ILE A 407 -0.90 -13.38 8.95
C ILE A 407 -2.03 -13.69 7.98
N SER A 408 -2.17 -12.82 6.98
CA SER A 408 -3.04 -13.06 5.83
C SER A 408 -2.31 -13.88 4.77
N PHE A 409 -3.05 -14.75 4.07
CA PHE A 409 -2.53 -15.62 3.03
C PHE A 409 -3.40 -15.58 1.78
N VAL A 410 -2.88 -16.11 0.67
CA VAL A 410 -3.74 -16.70 -0.36
C VAL A 410 -4.20 -18.07 0.16
N GLY A 411 -5.41 -18.11 0.72
CA GLY A 411 -5.99 -19.25 1.42
C GLY A 411 -6.40 -18.89 2.85
N GLU A 412 -6.44 -19.89 3.75
CA GLU A 412 -6.83 -19.68 5.15
C GLU A 412 -5.80 -18.82 5.90
N ASN A 413 -6.26 -17.72 6.48
CA ASN A 413 -5.49 -16.82 7.33
C ASN A 413 -5.19 -17.48 8.69
N LYS A 414 -4.18 -16.97 9.39
CA LYS A 414 -3.77 -17.49 10.70
C LYS A 414 -3.63 -16.40 11.73
N LEU A 415 -4.09 -16.71 12.95
CA LEU A 415 -3.87 -15.94 14.15
C LEU A 415 -3.05 -16.82 15.10
N TYR A 416 -1.81 -16.41 15.33
CA TYR A 416 -0.85 -17.10 16.17
C TYR A 416 -0.83 -16.44 17.54
N ARG A 417 -1.44 -17.11 18.52
CA ARG A 417 -1.36 -16.69 19.91
C ARG A 417 0.02 -16.98 20.46
N ASN A 418 0.66 -15.99 21.08
CA ASN A 418 1.93 -16.12 21.77
C ASN A 418 1.75 -16.95 23.05
N ASN A 419 2.52 -18.02 23.22
CA ASN A 419 2.44 -18.89 24.41
C ASN A 419 3.31 -18.39 25.57
N GLN A 420 3.98 -17.23 25.43
CA GLN A 420 4.86 -16.61 26.43
C GLN A 420 6.12 -17.42 26.77
N ASP A 421 6.48 -18.37 25.90
CA ASP A 421 7.66 -19.23 26.02
C ASP A 421 8.52 -19.27 24.74
N GLY A 422 8.29 -18.29 23.84
CA GLY A 422 8.91 -18.21 22.52
C GLY A 422 8.29 -19.13 21.47
N THR A 423 7.12 -19.73 21.76
CA THR A 423 6.34 -20.53 20.81
C THR A 423 4.95 -19.95 20.58
N PHE A 424 4.33 -20.32 19.47
CA PHE A 424 3.01 -19.83 19.07
C PHE A 424 2.02 -20.97 18.79
N THR A 425 0.74 -20.70 19.05
CA THR A 425 -0.37 -21.60 18.72
C THR A 425 -1.29 -20.93 17.69
N ASN A 426 -1.52 -21.56 16.55
CA ASN A 426 -2.55 -21.08 15.61
C ASN A 426 -3.95 -21.33 16.18
N VAL A 427 -4.70 -20.27 16.44
CA VAL A 427 -6.05 -20.28 17.01
C VAL A 427 -7.11 -19.71 16.05
N ALA A 428 -6.77 -19.42 14.79
CA ALA A 428 -7.68 -18.73 13.86
C ALA A 428 -9.05 -19.41 13.72
N SER A 429 -9.08 -20.74 13.56
CA SER A 429 -10.32 -21.51 13.43
C SER A 429 -11.13 -21.54 14.73
N ASP A 430 -10.44 -21.56 15.88
CA ASP A 430 -11.09 -21.57 17.20
C ASP A 430 -11.85 -20.27 17.48
N VAL A 431 -11.37 -19.15 16.92
CA VAL A 431 -11.92 -17.81 17.16
C VAL A 431 -12.61 -17.17 15.94
N GLY A 432 -12.60 -17.85 14.78
CA GLY A 432 -13.39 -17.49 13.61
C GLY A 432 -12.80 -16.44 12.66
N VAL A 433 -11.47 -16.37 12.54
CA VAL A 433 -10.74 -15.30 11.80
C VAL A 433 -9.91 -15.82 10.62
N GLU A 434 -10.35 -16.91 9.99
CA GLU A 434 -9.61 -17.58 8.89
C GLU A 434 -9.82 -16.91 7.52
N GLY A 435 -10.80 -16.02 7.39
CA GLY A 435 -11.18 -15.38 6.14
C GLY A 435 -10.64 -13.95 5.99
N PRO A 436 -10.81 -13.33 4.81
CA PRO A 436 -11.18 -13.98 3.54
C PRO A 436 -10.05 -14.90 3.01
N SER A 437 -10.30 -15.62 1.91
CA SER A 437 -9.33 -16.51 1.27
C SER A 437 -8.43 -15.79 0.24
N ALA A 438 -8.93 -14.74 -0.41
CA ALA A 438 -8.13 -13.88 -1.28
C ALA A 438 -7.57 -12.67 -0.52
N SER A 439 -7.01 -12.89 0.68
CA SER A 439 -6.58 -11.81 1.56
C SER A 439 -5.34 -11.10 1.07
N PHE A 440 -5.20 -9.83 1.47
CA PHE A 440 -3.98 -9.06 1.23
C PHE A 440 -3.58 -8.21 2.46
N PRO A 441 -3.91 -6.91 2.61
CA PRO A 441 -3.48 -6.17 3.80
C PRO A 441 -4.24 -6.64 5.05
N THR A 442 -3.61 -6.57 6.22
CA THR A 442 -4.22 -6.93 7.51
C THR A 442 -3.54 -6.19 8.65
N TRP A 443 -4.32 -5.64 9.58
CA TRP A 443 -3.82 -4.94 10.77
C TRP A 443 -4.66 -5.21 12.02
N PHE A 444 -4.07 -4.90 13.17
CA PHE A 444 -4.77 -4.70 14.44
C PHE A 444 -5.06 -3.22 14.67
N TRP A 445 -6.21 -2.92 15.27
CA TRP A 445 -6.63 -1.58 15.67
C TRP A 445 -7.79 -1.66 16.66
N ASP A 446 -8.20 -0.55 17.27
CA ASP A 446 -9.45 -0.47 18.06
C ASP A 446 -10.37 0.53 17.36
N TYR A 447 -11.27 0.04 16.50
CA TYR A 447 -12.05 0.93 15.62
C TYR A 447 -13.27 1.53 16.31
N ASP A 448 -13.74 0.92 17.41
CA ASP A 448 -14.92 1.37 18.15
C ASP A 448 -14.62 1.89 19.57
N ASN A 449 -13.34 2.00 19.91
CA ASN A 449 -12.84 2.51 21.19
C ASN A 449 -13.34 1.70 22.40
N ASP A 450 -13.43 0.38 22.27
CA ASP A 450 -13.88 -0.50 23.35
C ASP A 450 -12.74 -1.02 24.26
N GLY A 451 -11.49 -0.78 23.86
CA GLY A 451 -10.27 -1.16 24.57
C GLY A 451 -9.72 -2.53 24.18
N PHE A 452 -10.27 -3.18 23.16
CA PHE A 452 -9.82 -4.46 22.64
C PHE A 452 -9.45 -4.34 21.15
N LEU A 453 -8.31 -4.92 20.77
CA LEU A 453 -7.89 -4.87 19.38
C LEU A 453 -8.75 -5.79 18.50
N ASP A 454 -9.30 -5.21 17.45
CA ASP A 454 -9.99 -5.80 16.31
C ASP A 454 -9.01 -6.11 15.17
N ILE A 455 -9.48 -6.87 14.18
CA ILE A 455 -8.66 -7.24 13.01
C ILE A 455 -9.38 -6.83 11.72
N PHE A 456 -8.74 -6.02 10.89
CA PHE A 456 -9.16 -5.78 9.52
C PHE A 456 -8.41 -6.71 8.56
N VAL A 457 -9.10 -7.25 7.54
CA VAL A 457 -8.45 -8.01 6.46
C VAL A 457 -9.04 -7.62 5.11
N GLY A 458 -8.19 -7.05 4.25
CA GLY A 458 -8.57 -6.68 2.88
C GLY A 458 -8.70 -7.89 1.96
N CYS A 459 -9.59 -7.82 0.97
CA CYS A 459 -9.82 -8.89 0.00
C CYS A 459 -9.54 -8.43 -1.44
N THR A 460 -8.77 -9.22 -2.18
CA THR A 460 -8.37 -8.96 -3.58
C THR A 460 -9.19 -9.73 -4.61
N SER A 461 -10.31 -10.35 -4.20
CA SER A 461 -11.24 -11.01 -5.12
C SER A 461 -11.98 -10.01 -6.01
N GLY A 462 -12.31 -10.46 -7.23
CA GLY A 462 -13.08 -9.70 -8.22
C GLY A 462 -12.22 -9.12 -9.35
N THR A 463 -12.84 -8.32 -10.22
CA THR A 463 -12.20 -7.55 -11.30
C THR A 463 -12.83 -6.16 -11.36
N VAL A 464 -12.26 -5.21 -12.10
CA VAL A 464 -12.93 -3.90 -12.33
C VAL A 464 -14.36 -4.00 -12.85
N GLY A 465 -14.70 -5.10 -13.52
CA GLY A 465 -16.05 -5.33 -14.04
C GLY A 465 -17.10 -5.51 -12.94
N VAL A 466 -16.71 -5.89 -11.71
CA VAL A 466 -17.69 -6.17 -10.65
C VAL A 466 -18.14 -4.95 -9.86
N LEU A 467 -17.47 -3.80 -10.01
CA LEU A 467 -17.70 -2.59 -9.20
C LEU A 467 -19.16 -2.09 -9.21
N ASP A 468 -19.82 -2.21 -10.37
CA ASP A 468 -21.21 -1.80 -10.59
C ASP A 468 -22.05 -2.99 -11.10
N SER A 469 -21.81 -4.20 -10.56
CA SER A 469 -22.51 -5.43 -10.97
C SER A 469 -23.03 -6.22 -9.76
N ASP A 470 -24.01 -7.08 -9.98
CA ASP A 470 -24.52 -8.03 -8.97
C ASP A 470 -23.69 -9.32 -8.84
N ILE A 471 -22.50 -9.38 -9.47
CA ILE A 471 -21.62 -10.55 -9.40
C ILE A 471 -21.10 -10.71 -7.97
N ARG A 472 -21.23 -11.91 -7.40
CA ARG A 472 -20.74 -12.20 -6.06
C ARG A 472 -19.28 -12.59 -6.08
N PHE A 473 -18.49 -11.96 -5.23
CA PHE A 473 -17.09 -12.26 -4.94
C PHE A 473 -16.89 -12.19 -3.41
N GLU A 474 -15.75 -12.67 -2.95
CA GLU A 474 -15.40 -12.60 -1.53
C GLU A 474 -15.07 -11.15 -1.14
N MET A 475 -15.50 -10.72 0.05
CA MET A 475 -15.35 -9.34 0.51
C MET A 475 -14.28 -9.25 1.60
N MET A 476 -13.85 -8.02 1.92
CA MET A 476 -13.04 -7.75 3.12
C MET A 476 -13.78 -8.18 4.40
N CYS A 477 -13.01 -8.47 5.44
CA CYS A 477 -13.53 -8.79 6.77
C CYS A 477 -13.08 -7.73 7.78
N LEU A 478 -13.93 -7.47 8.78
CA LEU A 478 -13.61 -6.68 9.96
C LEU A 478 -14.08 -7.49 11.16
N TYR A 479 -13.13 -8.12 11.83
CA TYR A 479 -13.35 -8.99 12.97
C TYR A 479 -13.32 -8.17 14.25
N ARG A 480 -14.50 -7.88 14.80
CA ARG A 480 -14.62 -7.24 16.09
C ARG A 480 -14.30 -8.21 17.21
N ASN A 481 -13.42 -7.83 18.12
CA ASN A 481 -13.09 -8.58 19.32
C ASN A 481 -14.23 -8.46 20.34
N LYS A 482 -14.76 -9.59 20.82
CA LYS A 482 -15.90 -9.56 21.75
C LYS A 482 -15.49 -9.46 23.21
N SER A 483 -14.22 -9.16 23.51
CA SER A 483 -13.62 -9.12 24.85
C SER A 483 -13.61 -10.45 25.62
N ASP A 484 -14.10 -11.54 25.02
CA ASP A 484 -14.15 -12.88 25.61
C ASP A 484 -13.13 -13.85 24.99
N GLY A 485 -12.21 -13.32 24.19
CA GLY A 485 -11.19 -14.07 23.45
C GLY A 485 -11.68 -14.63 22.10
N THR A 486 -12.87 -14.25 21.64
CA THR A 486 -13.40 -14.63 20.33
C THR A 486 -13.83 -13.42 19.50
N PHE A 487 -13.97 -13.60 18.19
CA PHE A 487 -14.30 -12.52 17.25
C PHE A 487 -15.69 -12.67 16.61
N GLU A 488 -16.15 -11.61 15.96
CA GLU A 488 -17.32 -11.58 15.06
C GLU A 488 -16.99 -10.75 13.82
N ASP A 489 -17.24 -11.29 12.61
CA ASP A 489 -17.15 -10.50 11.38
C ASP A 489 -18.34 -9.53 11.28
N VAL A 490 -18.05 -8.24 11.39
CA VAL A 490 -19.01 -7.13 11.37
C VAL A 490 -18.93 -6.29 10.10
N ALA A 491 -18.03 -6.58 9.14
CA ALA A 491 -17.77 -5.74 7.96
C ALA A 491 -19.06 -5.32 7.24
N LYS A 492 -19.88 -6.29 6.85
CA LYS A 492 -21.15 -6.01 6.15
C LYS A 492 -22.14 -5.20 7.00
N GLN A 493 -22.17 -5.42 8.31
CA GLN A 493 -23.08 -4.71 9.22
C GLN A 493 -22.71 -3.23 9.33
N LEU A 494 -21.41 -2.95 9.27
CA LEU A 494 -20.85 -1.59 9.37
C LEU A 494 -20.76 -0.87 8.01
N GLY A 495 -21.26 -1.45 6.91
CA GLY A 495 -21.24 -0.80 5.59
C GLY A 495 -20.02 -1.13 4.72
N LEU A 496 -19.11 -1.99 5.18
CA LEU A 496 -17.91 -2.41 4.45
C LEU A 496 -18.21 -3.52 3.44
N HIS A 497 -19.11 -3.24 2.49
CA HIS A 497 -19.46 -4.15 1.40
C HIS A 497 -19.12 -3.52 0.04
N TYR A 498 -17.82 -3.28 -0.17
CA TYR A 498 -17.26 -2.71 -1.41
C TYR A 498 -16.16 -3.60 -2.04
N PRO A 499 -16.16 -3.86 -3.36
CA PRO A 499 -15.06 -4.50 -4.09
C PRO A 499 -13.80 -3.64 -4.18
N ALA A 500 -13.08 -3.45 -3.07
CA ALA A 500 -11.92 -2.57 -3.06
C ALA A 500 -10.69 -3.19 -3.76
N GLN A 501 -10.45 -4.50 -3.61
CA GLN A 501 -9.21 -5.13 -4.11
C GLN A 501 -7.92 -4.41 -3.67
N PRO A 502 -7.73 -4.12 -2.37
CA PRO A 502 -6.57 -3.38 -1.90
C PRO A 502 -5.30 -4.23 -1.95
N MET A 503 -4.21 -3.64 -2.42
CA MET A 503 -2.84 -4.18 -2.27
C MET A 503 -2.04 -3.42 -1.22
N GLY A 504 -2.29 -2.13 -1.05
CA GLY A 504 -1.80 -1.40 0.10
C GLY A 504 -2.95 -0.69 0.81
N ALA A 505 -2.74 -0.38 2.08
CA ALA A 505 -3.76 0.22 2.90
C ALA A 505 -3.12 0.72 4.20
N ASN A 506 -3.75 1.69 4.85
CA ASN A 506 -3.40 2.06 6.22
C ASN A 506 -4.60 2.77 6.87
N PHE A 507 -4.50 3.07 8.15
CA PHE A 507 -5.55 3.74 8.93
C PHE A 507 -5.00 4.96 9.68
N GLY A 508 -5.89 5.87 10.06
CA GLY A 508 -5.58 7.14 10.74
C GLY A 508 -6.85 7.91 11.07
N ASP A 509 -6.77 9.03 11.77
CA ASP A 509 -7.93 9.82 12.22
C ASP A 509 -8.01 11.13 11.40
N LEU A 510 -8.81 11.14 10.33
CA LEU A 510 -8.81 12.23 9.35
C LEU A 510 -9.43 13.51 9.91
N ASP A 511 -10.48 13.38 10.70
CA ASP A 511 -11.23 14.52 11.22
C ASP A 511 -10.91 14.84 12.68
N SER A 512 -9.92 14.14 13.27
CA SER A 512 -9.52 14.28 14.67
C SER A 512 -10.69 14.05 15.64
N ASP A 513 -11.63 13.17 15.27
CA ASP A 513 -12.75 12.81 16.12
C ASP A 513 -12.41 11.67 17.09
N GLY A 514 -11.23 11.07 17.03
CA GLY A 514 -10.79 9.99 17.90
C GLY A 514 -11.21 8.59 17.45
N PHE A 515 -11.80 8.43 16.26
CA PHE A 515 -12.12 7.15 15.65
C PHE A 515 -11.30 6.94 14.37
N PRO A 516 -10.48 5.88 14.27
CA PRO A 516 -9.69 5.65 13.06
C PRO A 516 -10.53 5.38 11.81
N ASP A 517 -10.25 6.13 10.77
CA ASP A 517 -10.61 5.97 9.36
C ASP A 517 -9.59 5.10 8.63
N PHE A 518 -9.85 4.74 7.38
CA PHE A 518 -8.85 4.02 6.60
C PHE A 518 -8.96 4.21 5.10
N TYR A 519 -7.79 4.12 4.46
CA TYR A 519 -7.63 4.22 3.01
C TYR A 519 -7.17 2.87 2.44
N LEU A 520 -7.82 2.47 1.37
CA LEU A 520 -7.52 1.28 0.59
C LEU A 520 -6.93 1.71 -0.76
N ALA A 521 -5.67 1.39 -0.95
CA ALA A 521 -4.94 1.57 -2.20
C ALA A 521 -5.19 0.34 -3.08
N THR A 522 -5.96 0.52 -4.14
CA THR A 522 -6.62 -0.55 -4.89
C THR A 522 -5.92 -0.87 -6.21
N GLY A 523 -6.34 -1.99 -6.80
CA GLY A 523 -5.97 -2.39 -8.15
C GLY A 523 -5.08 -3.62 -8.18
N ASN A 524 -5.28 -4.45 -9.20
CA ASN A 524 -4.50 -5.67 -9.40
C ASN A 524 -3.47 -5.49 -10.54
N THR A 525 -2.60 -6.48 -10.74
CA THR A 525 -1.45 -6.37 -11.66
C THR A 525 -1.82 -6.10 -13.12
N GLY A 526 -3.03 -6.48 -13.56
CA GLY A 526 -3.48 -6.31 -14.95
C GLY A 526 -3.69 -4.86 -15.39
N PHE A 527 -3.39 -4.54 -16.66
CA PHE A 527 -3.57 -3.19 -17.23
C PHE A 527 -5.05 -2.75 -17.31
N SER A 528 -5.99 -3.70 -17.28
CA SER A 528 -7.42 -3.44 -17.20
C SER A 528 -7.88 -2.99 -15.82
N GLU A 529 -7.10 -3.25 -14.77
CA GLU A 529 -7.53 -3.13 -13.38
C GLU A 529 -7.39 -1.69 -12.87
N ILE A 530 -8.07 -0.78 -13.56
CA ILE A 530 -8.19 0.65 -13.25
C ILE A 530 -9.48 0.85 -12.43
N CYS A 531 -9.38 0.75 -11.11
CA CYS A 531 -10.45 1.03 -10.15
C CYS A 531 -10.06 2.22 -9.26
N PRO A 532 -11.03 2.90 -8.61
CA PRO A 532 -10.69 3.95 -7.66
C PRO A 532 -10.08 3.35 -6.39
N ASN A 533 -9.06 4.01 -5.86
CA ASN A 533 -8.69 3.91 -4.45
C ASN A 533 -9.89 4.35 -3.58
N VAL A 534 -9.99 3.81 -2.36
CA VAL A 534 -11.21 3.95 -1.54
C VAL A 534 -10.87 4.51 -0.17
N MET A 535 -11.63 5.49 0.30
CA MET A 535 -11.55 6.04 1.64
C MET A 535 -12.84 5.78 2.41
N PHE A 536 -12.71 5.24 3.63
CA PHE A 536 -13.82 4.99 4.55
C PHE A 536 -13.68 5.87 5.79
N HIS A 537 -14.71 6.66 6.08
CA HIS A 537 -14.83 7.49 7.28
C HIS A 537 -15.61 6.75 8.37
N ASN A 538 -15.05 6.62 9.56
CA ASN A 538 -15.60 5.91 10.70
C ASN A 538 -16.60 6.79 11.46
N GLN A 539 -17.87 6.40 11.45
CA GLN A 539 -18.93 7.10 12.16
C GLN A 539 -19.02 6.64 13.62
N ALA A 540 -18.03 7.04 14.42
CA ALA A 540 -17.96 6.79 15.85
C ALA A 540 -18.10 5.30 16.25
N GLY A 541 -17.43 4.41 15.52
CA GLY A 541 -17.41 2.96 15.76
C GLY A 541 -18.69 2.22 15.35
N LYS A 542 -19.62 2.88 14.66
CA LYS A 542 -20.96 2.31 14.39
C LYS A 542 -21.20 1.91 12.94
N THR A 543 -20.62 2.65 12.00
CA THR A 543 -20.68 2.42 10.56
C THR A 543 -19.47 3.08 9.91
N PHE A 544 -19.17 2.69 8.68
CA PHE A 544 -18.19 3.35 7.83
C PHE A 544 -18.89 3.91 6.59
N ASP A 545 -18.70 5.19 6.33
CA ASP A 545 -19.18 5.84 5.11
C ASP A 545 -18.09 5.86 4.05
N ASN A 546 -18.43 5.51 2.80
CA ASN A 546 -17.50 5.64 1.69
C ASN A 546 -17.44 7.11 1.23
N VAL A 547 -16.38 7.81 1.64
CA VAL A 547 -16.15 9.23 1.34
C VAL A 547 -15.23 9.45 0.13
N THR A 548 -14.96 8.40 -0.65
CA THR A 548 -14.03 8.43 -1.80
C THR A 548 -14.32 9.57 -2.78
N MET A 549 -15.59 9.74 -3.16
CA MET A 549 -15.97 10.71 -4.19
C MET A 549 -16.04 12.15 -3.66
N SER A 550 -16.55 12.34 -2.44
CA SER A 550 -16.65 13.66 -1.78
C SER A 550 -15.28 14.17 -1.34
N GLY A 551 -14.52 13.31 -0.65
CA GLY A 551 -13.16 13.57 -0.19
C GLY A 551 -12.14 13.75 -1.31
N GLY A 552 -12.38 13.21 -2.51
CA GLY A 552 -11.46 13.32 -3.65
C GLY A 552 -10.34 12.28 -3.65
N PHE A 553 -10.54 11.16 -2.96
CA PHE A 553 -9.59 10.07 -2.79
C PHE A 553 -9.63 9.02 -3.92
N GLY A 554 -10.58 9.14 -4.86
CA GLY A 554 -10.82 8.18 -5.94
C GLY A 554 -9.76 8.12 -7.03
N HIS A 555 -8.48 8.03 -6.68
CA HIS A 555 -7.39 7.93 -7.63
C HIS A 555 -7.45 6.60 -8.38
N LEU A 556 -7.35 6.63 -9.72
CA LEU A 556 -7.52 5.48 -10.60
C LEU A 556 -6.24 4.68 -10.85
N GLN A 557 -5.08 5.24 -10.50
CA GLN A 557 -3.83 4.49 -10.56
C GLN A 557 -3.70 3.58 -9.35
N LYS A 558 -3.13 2.40 -9.62
CA LYS A 558 -2.91 1.36 -8.63
C LYS A 558 -2.08 1.93 -7.47
N GLY A 559 -2.59 1.80 -6.27
CA GLY A 559 -1.93 2.31 -5.07
C GLY A 559 -1.33 1.19 -4.24
N HIS A 560 -0.21 1.49 -3.58
CA HIS A 560 0.49 0.57 -2.69
C HIS A 560 0.77 1.27 -1.36
N GLY A 561 1.95 1.85 -1.13
CA GLY A 561 2.21 2.45 0.17
C GLY A 561 1.29 3.58 0.57
N VAL A 562 0.75 3.52 1.79
CA VAL A 562 -0.18 4.49 2.37
C VAL A 562 0.35 4.88 3.73
N SER A 563 0.41 6.19 3.98
CA SER A 563 0.73 6.73 5.30
C SER A 563 -0.22 7.86 5.66
N PHE A 564 -0.80 7.78 6.85
CA PHE A 564 -1.51 8.86 7.53
C PHE A 564 -0.52 9.56 8.45
N ALA A 565 -0.32 10.86 8.25
CA ALA A 565 0.74 11.60 8.95
C ALA A 565 0.41 13.09 9.04
N ASP A 566 0.68 13.70 10.19
CA ASP A 566 0.70 15.16 10.39
C ASP A 566 2.00 15.72 9.80
N ILE A 567 2.05 15.82 8.46
CA ILE A 567 3.28 16.12 7.70
C ILE A 567 3.67 17.59 7.85
N ASP A 568 2.69 18.49 7.96
CA ASP A 568 2.92 19.93 8.08
C ASP A 568 2.83 20.46 9.52
N ASN A 569 2.76 19.55 10.50
CA ASN A 569 2.81 19.84 11.93
C ASN A 569 1.65 20.74 12.41
N ASP A 570 0.50 20.71 11.74
CA ASP A 570 -0.67 21.53 12.08
C ASP A 570 -1.66 20.84 13.04
N GLY A 571 -1.47 19.53 13.27
CA GLY A 571 -2.21 18.73 14.24
C GLY A 571 -3.33 17.88 13.66
N ASP A 572 -3.53 17.89 12.34
CA ASP A 572 -4.37 16.91 11.63
C ASP A 572 -3.52 15.98 10.74
N GLN A 573 -4.14 14.93 10.19
CA GLN A 573 -3.41 13.91 9.41
C GLN A 573 -3.67 14.08 7.91
N ASP A 574 -2.59 14.23 7.14
CA ASP A 574 -2.55 14.11 5.69
C ASP A 574 -2.46 12.64 5.25
N VAL A 575 -2.72 12.38 3.97
CA VAL A 575 -2.62 11.02 3.40
C VAL A 575 -1.63 10.98 2.24
N TYR A 576 -0.46 10.38 2.46
CA TYR A 576 0.50 10.05 1.41
C TYR A 576 0.16 8.70 0.78
N VAL A 577 0.19 8.63 -0.55
CA VAL A 577 -0.08 7.40 -1.31
C VAL A 577 0.95 7.22 -2.41
N GLN A 578 1.69 6.13 -2.35
CA GLN A 578 2.54 5.71 -3.44
C GLN A 578 1.74 5.02 -4.54
N LEU A 579 1.98 5.40 -5.80
CA LEU A 579 1.19 5.00 -6.94
C LEU A 579 2.04 4.34 -8.03
N GLY A 580 1.39 3.51 -8.84
CA GLY A 580 1.97 2.80 -9.98
C GLY A 580 1.77 1.28 -9.89
N GLY A 581 1.60 0.63 -11.03
CA GLY A 581 1.31 -0.80 -11.13
C GLY A 581 2.55 -1.70 -11.07
N ALA A 582 2.44 -2.92 -11.62
CA ALA A 582 3.51 -3.93 -11.56
C ALA A 582 4.44 -3.94 -12.79
N TYR A 583 4.05 -3.29 -13.89
CA TYR A 583 4.79 -3.26 -15.16
C TYR A 583 5.34 -1.85 -15.46
N ALA A 584 6.46 -1.74 -16.17
CA ALA A 584 7.07 -0.44 -16.46
C ALA A 584 6.14 0.60 -17.14
N GLY A 585 5.17 0.15 -17.94
CA GLY A 585 4.13 1.00 -18.54
C GLY A 585 3.00 1.44 -17.58
N ASP A 586 3.01 0.95 -16.35
CA ASP A 586 2.06 1.30 -15.28
C ASP A 586 2.64 2.29 -14.25
N ARG A 587 3.79 2.91 -14.55
CA ARG A 587 4.38 3.88 -13.62
C ARG A 587 3.54 5.13 -13.46
N PHE A 588 3.53 5.69 -12.26
CA PHE A 588 2.83 6.93 -11.96
C PHE A 588 3.54 7.75 -10.88
N SER A 589 3.23 9.04 -10.81
CA SER A 589 3.69 9.89 -9.71
C SER A 589 2.87 9.62 -8.45
N ASP A 590 3.47 9.76 -7.27
CA ASP A 590 2.73 9.55 -6.02
C ASP A 590 1.70 10.68 -5.77
N ALA A 591 0.91 10.55 -4.70
CA ALA A 591 -0.07 11.54 -4.29
C ALA A 591 0.12 11.91 -2.81
N LEU A 592 -0.17 13.16 -2.48
CA LEU A 592 -0.29 13.63 -1.10
C LEU A 592 -1.58 14.44 -1.00
N PHE A 593 -2.55 13.90 -0.27
CA PHE A 593 -3.83 14.52 -0.01
C PHE A 593 -3.74 15.33 1.28
N GLU A 594 -3.66 16.66 1.14
CA GLU A 594 -3.59 17.59 2.27
C GLU A 594 -4.95 17.68 2.96
N ASN A 595 -4.93 17.66 4.29
CA ASN A 595 -6.13 17.78 5.10
C ASN A 595 -6.66 19.23 5.12
N PRO A 596 -7.97 19.46 4.90
CA PRO A 596 -8.52 20.81 4.95
C PRO A 596 -8.86 21.32 6.37
N GLY A 597 -8.68 20.49 7.39
CA GLY A 597 -9.01 20.78 8.79
C GLY A 597 -10.49 20.67 9.16
N PHE A 598 -10.77 20.23 10.40
CA PHE A 598 -12.13 19.89 10.88
C PHE A 598 -12.59 20.67 12.13
N ALA A 599 -11.76 21.60 12.63
CA ALA A 599 -12.01 22.34 13.88
C ALA A 599 -12.32 21.43 15.08
N ASN A 600 -11.79 20.21 15.06
CA ASN A 600 -11.61 19.34 16.22
C ASN A 600 -10.24 19.61 16.84
N HIS A 601 -10.02 19.04 18.01
CA HIS A 601 -8.78 19.13 18.76
C HIS A 601 -8.05 17.80 18.70
N SER A 602 -6.73 17.84 18.82
CA SER A 602 -5.88 16.65 18.84
C SER A 602 -4.82 16.75 19.93
N ILE A 603 -4.06 15.68 20.11
CA ILE A 603 -2.81 15.66 20.89
C ILE A 603 -1.76 14.90 20.10
N THR A 604 -0.56 15.47 20.01
CA THR A 604 0.57 14.77 19.38
C THR A 604 1.46 14.15 20.45
N LEU A 605 1.75 12.86 20.34
CA LEU A 605 2.55 12.09 21.30
C LEU A 605 3.75 11.42 20.60
N LYS A 606 4.96 11.71 21.07
CA LYS A 606 6.16 10.88 20.83
C LYS A 606 6.42 10.10 22.12
N LEU A 607 6.53 8.77 22.03
CA LEU A 607 6.80 7.91 23.18
C LEU A 607 8.21 7.34 23.05
N GLU A 608 8.96 7.31 24.16
CA GLU A 608 10.31 6.72 24.21
C GLU A 608 10.39 5.68 25.34
N GLY A 609 10.58 4.42 24.95
CA GLY A 609 10.87 3.33 25.88
C GLY A 609 12.27 3.44 26.49
N THR A 610 12.42 2.93 27.72
CA THR A 610 13.74 2.82 28.39
C THR A 610 14.01 1.42 28.95
N VAL A 611 12.95 0.64 29.15
CA VAL A 611 12.94 -0.80 29.41
C VAL A 611 12.21 -1.50 28.28
N SER A 612 11.06 -0.95 27.84
CA SER A 612 10.47 -1.30 26.55
C SER A 612 11.29 -0.75 25.40
N ASN A 613 11.10 -1.33 24.21
CA ASN A 613 11.73 -0.85 22.98
C ASN A 613 11.52 0.66 22.78
N ARG A 614 12.54 1.33 22.27
CA ARG A 614 12.61 2.79 22.21
C ARG A 614 11.57 3.39 21.28
N SER A 615 11.24 2.70 20.19
CA SER A 615 10.14 3.05 19.28
C SER A 615 8.74 2.93 19.89
N ALA A 616 8.63 2.41 21.13
CA ALA A 616 7.38 2.20 21.85
C ALA A 616 6.38 1.27 21.13
N ILE A 617 6.83 0.44 20.19
CA ILE A 617 5.98 -0.50 19.46
C ILE A 617 5.28 -1.43 20.47
N GLY A 618 3.96 -1.53 20.34
CA GLY A 618 3.11 -2.32 21.23
C GLY A 618 2.59 -1.58 22.47
N VAL A 619 3.09 -0.37 22.77
CA VAL A 619 2.62 0.47 23.88
C VAL A 619 1.17 0.88 23.67
N ARG A 620 0.39 0.88 24.75
CA ARG A 620 -1.04 1.26 24.72
C ARG A 620 -1.27 2.61 25.36
N ILE A 621 -2.02 3.44 24.67
CA ILE A 621 -2.47 4.76 25.11
C ILE A 621 -3.96 4.69 25.43
N ARG A 622 -4.36 5.34 26.52
CA ARG A 622 -5.75 5.61 26.86
C ARG A 622 -5.90 7.09 27.16
N ILE A 623 -6.86 7.74 26.50
CA ILE A 623 -7.19 9.15 26.70
C ILE A 623 -8.65 9.25 27.14
N ASP A 624 -8.90 9.81 28.33
CA ASP A 624 -10.25 10.16 28.76
C ASP A 624 -10.49 11.66 28.61
N VAL A 625 -11.61 12.00 27.97
CA VAL A 625 -12.02 13.38 27.70
C VAL A 625 -13.51 13.59 27.96
N ASP A 626 -13.88 14.83 28.28
CA ASP A 626 -15.25 15.33 28.16
C ASP A 626 -15.41 16.02 26.81
N ASP A 627 -16.00 15.30 25.86
CA ASP A 627 -16.27 15.78 24.51
C ASP A 627 -17.68 16.36 24.43
N ALA A 628 -17.76 17.68 24.58
CA ALA A 628 -19.01 18.45 24.55
C ALA A 628 -20.11 17.94 25.50
N GLY A 629 -19.75 17.49 26.71
CA GLY A 629 -20.65 16.96 27.72
C GLY A 629 -20.80 15.43 27.69
N THR A 630 -20.07 14.76 26.81
CA THR A 630 -20.02 13.30 26.72
C THR A 630 -18.64 12.81 27.16
N ASN A 631 -18.59 12.11 28.29
CA ASN A 631 -17.36 11.42 28.70
C ASN A 631 -17.10 10.26 27.75
N ARG A 632 -15.93 10.25 27.12
CA ARG A 632 -15.48 9.16 26.26
C ARG A 632 -14.03 8.80 26.54
N THR A 633 -13.68 7.59 26.14
CA THR A 633 -12.33 7.06 26.22
C THR A 633 -11.89 6.73 24.81
N ILE A 634 -10.69 7.17 24.46
CA ILE A 634 -10.03 6.88 23.19
C ILE A 634 -8.87 5.94 23.51
N PHE A 635 -8.77 4.86 22.76
CA PHE A 635 -7.70 3.88 22.88
C PHE A 635 -6.83 3.90 21.63
N HIS A 636 -5.53 3.70 21.82
CA HIS A 636 -4.60 3.63 20.73
C HIS A 636 -3.46 2.68 21.07
N GLN A 637 -2.91 2.00 20.07
CA GLN A 637 -1.69 1.21 20.23
C GLN A 637 -0.64 1.69 19.23
N ILE A 638 0.59 1.89 19.70
CA ILE A 638 1.70 2.25 18.81
C ILE A 638 2.00 1.06 17.90
N SER A 639 1.78 1.27 16.61
CA SER A 639 2.16 0.39 15.52
C SER A 639 2.37 1.24 14.26
N GLY A 640 3.15 0.77 13.30
CA GLY A 640 3.27 1.42 11.99
C GLY A 640 2.03 1.24 11.09
N GLY A 641 0.97 0.57 11.57
CA GLY A 641 -0.14 0.12 10.72
C GLY A 641 0.25 -1.15 9.95
N SER A 642 -0.22 -1.32 8.71
CA SER A 642 0.18 -2.49 7.94
C SER A 642 0.09 -2.32 6.43
N SER A 643 1.04 -2.94 5.73
CA SER A 643 1.08 -3.23 4.29
C SER A 643 1.63 -2.11 3.41
N PHE A 644 2.68 -2.46 2.65
CA PHE A 644 3.34 -1.57 1.69
C PHE A 644 3.83 -0.25 2.32
N GLY A 645 4.20 -0.22 3.59
CA GLY A 645 4.59 1.02 4.25
C GLY A 645 4.17 1.05 5.70
N GLU A 646 4.46 2.18 6.35
CA GLU A 646 4.07 2.44 7.73
C GLU A 646 3.78 3.93 7.98
N ASN A 647 2.89 4.18 8.95
CA ASN A 647 2.64 5.48 9.55
C ASN A 647 3.79 5.85 10.53
N PRO A 648 3.95 7.15 10.86
CA PRO A 648 4.91 7.58 11.88
C PRO A 648 4.61 6.98 13.26
N TYR A 649 5.64 6.72 14.06
CA TYR A 649 5.47 6.34 15.47
C TYR A 649 5.05 7.52 16.35
N ARG A 650 5.28 8.76 15.90
CA ARG A 650 4.70 9.97 16.48
C ARG A 650 3.20 10.04 16.16
N GLN A 651 2.36 9.92 17.19
CA GLN A 651 0.91 9.82 17.02
C GLN A 651 0.20 11.17 17.16
N ALA A 652 -0.47 11.63 16.11
CA ALA A 652 -1.49 12.68 16.20
C ALA A 652 -2.85 12.01 16.47
N ILE A 653 -3.38 12.16 17.69
CA ILE A 653 -4.62 11.49 18.13
C ILE A 653 -5.73 12.53 18.31
N GLY A 654 -6.82 12.37 17.57
CA GLY A 654 -7.99 13.23 17.70
C GLY A 654 -8.72 13.05 19.03
N ILE A 655 -9.24 14.15 19.55
CA ILE A 655 -10.02 14.19 20.79
C ILE A 655 -11.36 14.93 20.61
N GLY A 656 -11.76 15.23 19.37
CA GLY A 656 -13.07 15.80 19.06
C GLY A 656 -13.19 17.25 19.52
N LYS A 657 -14.28 17.61 20.21
CA LYS A 657 -14.50 18.97 20.75
C LYS A 657 -13.99 19.14 22.17
N ALA A 658 -13.27 18.16 22.72
CA ALA A 658 -12.69 18.25 24.05
C ALA A 658 -11.62 19.36 24.11
N THR A 659 -11.71 20.21 25.14
CA THR A 659 -10.74 21.32 25.36
C THR A 659 -9.76 21.01 26.49
N LEU A 660 -9.86 19.82 27.08
CA LEU A 660 -9.01 19.32 28.14
C LEU A 660 -8.99 17.79 28.10
N ILE A 661 -7.80 17.21 28.17
CA ILE A 661 -7.65 15.77 28.41
C ILE A 661 -7.67 15.55 29.92
N ASN A 662 -8.73 14.92 30.40
CA ASN A 662 -8.90 14.68 31.83
C ASN A 662 -7.82 13.72 32.35
N ARG A 663 -7.53 12.68 31.56
CA ARG A 663 -6.53 11.66 31.89
C ARG A 663 -5.88 11.11 30.62
N LEU A 664 -4.56 11.05 30.62
CA LEU A 664 -3.73 10.33 29.66
C LEU A 664 -3.02 9.19 30.41
N GLU A 665 -3.24 7.95 30.00
CA GLU A 665 -2.54 6.76 30.49
C GLU A 665 -1.70 6.15 29.37
N VAL A 666 -0.46 5.79 29.70
CA VAL A 666 0.47 5.08 28.80
C VAL A 666 0.92 3.81 29.50
N PHE A 667 0.64 2.66 28.89
CA PHE A 667 1.01 1.34 29.41
C PHE A 667 2.15 0.73 28.59
N TRP A 668 3.26 0.45 29.28
CA TRP A 668 4.49 -0.11 28.72
C TRP A 668 4.51 -1.63 28.90
N PRO A 669 4.57 -2.42 27.81
CA PRO A 669 4.37 -3.87 27.86
C PRO A 669 5.52 -4.59 28.60
N THR A 670 6.77 -4.28 28.25
CA THR A 670 7.99 -4.90 28.78
C THR A 670 8.14 -4.65 30.28
N SER A 671 8.03 -3.39 30.74
CA SER A 671 8.08 -3.09 32.18
C SER A 671 6.80 -3.45 32.93
N GLY A 672 5.67 -3.59 32.22
CA GLY A 672 4.35 -3.82 32.79
C GLY A 672 3.85 -2.65 33.64
N THR A 673 4.31 -1.43 33.36
CA THR A 673 3.97 -0.22 34.13
C THR A 673 3.02 0.70 33.38
N THR A 674 2.21 1.45 34.13
CA THR A 674 1.33 2.51 33.60
C THR A 674 1.75 3.86 34.14
N GLN A 675 2.01 4.82 33.26
CA GLN A 675 2.13 6.25 33.60
C GLN A 675 0.78 6.93 33.42
N THR A 676 0.44 7.85 34.32
CA THR A 676 -0.81 8.61 34.27
C THR A 676 -0.53 10.09 34.42
N PHE A 677 -1.05 10.88 33.48
CA PHE A 677 -1.02 12.34 33.48
C PHE A 677 -2.46 12.86 33.51
N ASN A 678 -2.72 13.91 34.28
CA ASN A 678 -4.07 14.49 34.42
C ASN A 678 -4.07 15.94 33.94
N GLU A 679 -5.22 16.41 33.48
CA GLU A 679 -5.41 17.80 33.04
C GLU A 679 -4.40 18.23 31.95
N VAL A 680 -4.22 17.37 30.93
CA VAL A 680 -3.29 17.62 29.82
C VAL A 680 -3.97 18.56 28.82
N ALA A 681 -3.24 19.59 28.37
CA ALA A 681 -3.75 20.54 27.39
C ALA A 681 -3.71 19.94 25.98
N PRO A 682 -4.78 20.07 25.18
CA PRO A 682 -4.78 19.63 23.79
C PRO A 682 -4.02 20.60 22.87
N ASP A 683 -4.00 20.28 21.58
CA ASP A 683 -3.40 21.04 20.47
C ASP A 683 -1.91 21.30 20.68
N LYS A 684 -1.22 20.30 21.23
CA LYS A 684 0.21 20.35 21.58
C LYS A 684 0.87 18.99 21.40
N GLY A 685 2.15 19.04 21.07
CA GLY A 685 3.05 17.90 21.14
C GLY A 685 3.58 17.65 22.55
N TYR A 686 3.67 16.37 22.91
CA TYR A 686 4.34 15.92 24.13
C TYR A 686 5.23 14.70 23.86
N LEU A 687 6.39 14.69 24.53
CA LEU A 687 7.29 13.56 24.66
C LEU A 687 7.01 12.85 26.01
N VAL A 688 6.67 11.56 25.93
CA VAL A 688 6.51 10.69 27.10
C VAL A 688 7.68 9.72 27.15
N ILE A 689 8.53 9.85 28.17
CA ILE A 689 9.63 8.93 28.41
C ILE A 689 9.18 7.91 29.47
N GLU A 690 9.41 6.63 29.21
CA GLU A 690 9.06 5.54 30.13
C GLU A 690 9.65 5.80 31.54
N GLY A 691 8.80 5.68 32.56
CA GLY A 691 9.18 5.90 33.96
C GLY A 691 9.34 7.37 34.40
N SER A 692 9.30 8.33 33.47
CA SER A 692 9.27 9.77 33.79
C SER A 692 7.99 10.14 34.54
N LYS A 693 8.08 11.06 35.52
CA LYS A 693 6.90 11.64 36.18
C LYS A 693 6.38 12.89 35.48
N GLU A 694 7.17 13.42 34.55
CA GLU A 694 6.89 14.65 33.84
C GLU A 694 6.53 14.33 32.40
N LEU A 695 5.54 15.08 31.88
CA LEU A 695 5.17 15.11 30.48
C LEU A 695 5.98 16.24 29.84
N HIS A 696 6.89 15.91 28.91
CA HIS A 696 7.81 16.88 28.33
C HIS A 696 7.16 17.55 27.10
N PRO A 697 7.26 18.88 26.91
CA PRO A 697 6.79 19.51 25.69
C PRO A 697 7.58 19.03 24.47
N LEU A 698 6.87 18.71 23.38
CA LEU A 698 7.44 18.47 22.05
C LEU A 698 7.03 19.65 21.15
N PRO A 699 7.91 20.64 20.94
CA PRO A 699 7.59 21.80 20.12
C PRO A 699 7.54 21.39 18.64
N LEU A 700 6.39 21.57 18.01
CA LEU A 700 6.17 21.39 16.57
C LEU A 700 5.81 22.75 15.96
N THR A 701 6.34 23.04 14.78
CA THR A 701 6.09 24.32 14.09
C THR A 701 5.26 24.05 12.85
N PRO A 702 3.98 24.47 12.84
CA PRO A 702 3.14 24.29 11.65
C PRO A 702 3.69 25.06 10.45
N PHE A 703 3.58 24.48 9.27
CA PHE A 703 3.83 25.14 7.98
C PHE A 703 2.67 24.86 7.00
N VAL A 704 2.85 25.17 5.73
CA VAL A 704 1.80 24.97 4.71
C VAL A 704 2.43 24.27 3.52
N LEU A 705 1.82 23.17 3.07
CA LEU A 705 2.33 22.35 1.98
C LEU A 705 2.25 23.08 0.62
N GLY A 706 3.33 23.02 -0.15
CA GLY A 706 3.37 23.48 -1.54
C GLY A 706 3.30 25.00 -1.72
N THR A 707 3.75 25.80 -0.74
CA THR A 707 3.75 27.27 -0.81
C THR A 707 4.78 27.88 -1.76
N THR A 708 5.66 27.08 -2.37
CA THR A 708 6.58 27.61 -3.39
C THR A 708 5.83 27.93 -4.68
N GLU A 709 5.40 29.18 -4.83
CA GLU A 709 5.13 29.77 -6.15
C GLU A 709 6.39 29.64 -7.01
N ASN A 710 6.29 28.94 -8.14
CA ASN A 710 7.05 29.26 -9.36
C ASN A 710 6.27 28.85 -10.60
#